data_AF-A0A142Y0F8-F1
#
_entry.id   AF-A0A142Y0F8-F1
#
_cell.length_a   1.000
_cell.length_b   1.000
_cell.length_c   1.000
_cell.angle_alpha   90.00
_cell.angle_beta   90.00
_cell.angle_gamma   90.00
#
_symmetry.space_group_name_H-M   'P 1'
#
loop_
_entity.id
_entity.type
_entity.pdbx_description
1 polymer ?
#
loop_
_entity_poly.entity_id
_entity_poly.type
_entity_poly.pdbx_seq_one_letter_code
_entity_poly.pdbx_strand_id
1 'polypeptide(L)'
;MRRARSRNVASLACLALTSWASLESASRGEESYDPNRFEKTELVGNLIQPMELAIAPDGTIFLIELAGEIKRLDPNTGSLATIGKINVTTEQENGLIGLALDPHFESNGWVYLQYSPPSFSGQHVSRFTYRDGKLDMQSEVLLLQYEEQRQECCHHAGSLAFGPDGCLYISAGDNTNPFGDSGGYAPIDERDSKGSFNALRTSSNTKNFNGKILRIRPNAEGGYEIPEGNLFPADGSVGHPEIYVMGCRNPWRISVDPKTGFLYWGDVGPDAGGDNERGPRGYDEVNQAKTAGYFGWPLFIANNQPYAAYDYQTKQTGERFDPLKPINRSVFNTGSPLLPPAQPAWIYYPGGPSEEFPELGSGGRTACAGPTYDFSPSLNSPTKFPEHFHRCLFIYEWSRNWIAAVHLNDDSSIQRIEPFLPSMRFTRPIDMEFDRQGVLYVIEYGETWGRNPDAKLIRLDYHRGNRAPTAQIRADKLAGKEPLQVELSSDGSSDKDGDTLQYRWLVSKVPASPEAPQAASRPAPADLQLIGTTPKLQWTATQRGVYNVQLELTDPQGGRGTATLTLVVGNAVPELQFVRPKHGDFFDLGERVSFKIKVKDLEDGTSDSDESEELDLEFIDADAPNRVSVQATMISGENSEDPASVPAGLKRMRNSDCFNCHSVETPLIGPAFVDVAKKYRDQPGAIEASVERVRVGSTGVWGKVPMLPHEQFTPSEIREMVEWVFAAVPNPATEYRSGLSNIVELLTDKKDFDGKLQLNATYRDKGWGSIPSISTSQSIELRSRTLQAERADKIHDMQILGSHKAGNGKFCGAINHGSYLRVDRVPLNQFHSIVANVTSAGAGGKIEVRRNGPDGPLVGTLQVKVNGDWDGWYEVAMEKPLKEATSAEAYADLYFVCVNETNRSGLMNIDWIRFVK
;
A
#
# COMPACT_ATOMS: atom_id res chain seq x y z
N MET A 1 -74.21 -55.61 21.10
CA MET A 1 -75.28 -55.92 20.13
C MET A 1 -74.87 -55.44 18.74
N ARG A 2 -74.82 -56.36 17.76
CA ARG A 2 -74.91 -56.18 16.27
C ARG A 2 -73.90 -55.24 15.58
N ARG A 3 -73.28 -55.51 14.42
CA ARG A 3 -73.05 -56.64 13.49
C ARG A 3 -72.09 -56.03 12.44
N ALA A 4 -70.85 -56.50 12.28
CA ALA A 4 -70.37 -57.41 11.22
C ALA A 4 -70.47 -56.94 9.75
N ARG A 5 -69.30 -56.71 9.10
CA ARG A 5 -68.85 -57.18 7.76
C ARG A 5 -67.35 -56.80 7.56
N SER A 6 -66.43 -57.76 7.74
CA SER A 6 -65.67 -58.54 6.72
C SER A 6 -64.43 -57.79 6.17
N ARG A 7 -63.20 -58.32 6.20
CA ARG A 7 -62.76 -59.65 5.72
C ARG A 7 -61.57 -60.25 6.48
N ASN A 8 -61.51 -61.58 6.37
CA ASN A 8 -60.62 -62.54 7.01
C ASN A 8 -59.19 -62.62 6.43
N VAL A 9 -58.34 -63.01 7.37
CA VAL A 9 -57.00 -63.63 7.36
C VAL A 9 -56.89 -64.90 6.49
N ALA A 10 -55.73 -65.09 5.86
CA ALA A 10 -55.11 -66.40 5.66
C ALA A 10 -53.59 -66.27 5.91
N SER A 11 -53.08 -67.11 6.80
CA SER A 11 -51.71 -67.15 7.31
C SER A 11 -50.76 -67.88 6.37
N LEU A 12 -49.49 -67.45 6.29
CA LEU A 12 -48.36 -68.34 6.06
C LEU A 12 -47.09 -67.78 6.70
N ALA A 13 -46.39 -68.70 7.39
CA ALA A 13 -45.14 -68.51 8.09
C ALA A 13 -43.96 -68.26 7.13
N CYS A 14 -42.94 -67.55 7.60
CA CYS A 14 -41.56 -68.06 7.63
C CYS A 14 -40.61 -67.02 8.24
N LEU A 15 -39.92 -67.43 9.29
CA LEU A 15 -38.75 -66.80 9.87
C LEU A 15 -37.50 -67.45 9.22
N ALA A 16 -36.52 -66.58 8.92
CA ALA A 16 -35.12 -66.84 8.57
C ALA A 16 -34.79 -67.45 7.20
N LEU A 17 -34.14 -66.63 6.34
CA LEU A 17 -32.74 -66.83 5.93
C LEU A 17 -32.21 -65.63 5.13
N THR A 18 -31.04 -65.18 5.56
CA THR A 18 -30.08 -64.23 5.02
C THR A 18 -30.04 -64.04 3.49
N SER A 19 -30.11 -62.79 3.03
CA SER A 19 -29.44 -62.34 1.82
C SER A 19 -28.70 -61.04 2.12
N TRP A 20 -27.37 -61.09 2.08
CA TRP A 20 -26.50 -59.92 2.10
C TRP A 20 -26.83 -59.02 0.92
N ALA A 21 -27.45 -57.87 1.20
CA ALA A 21 -27.33 -56.70 0.36
C ALA A 21 -26.40 -55.75 1.12
N SER A 22 -25.14 -55.75 0.72
CA SER A 22 -24.18 -54.70 1.06
C SER A 22 -24.75 -53.38 0.54
N LEU A 23 -25.45 -52.65 1.40
CA LEU A 23 -25.49 -51.20 1.30
C LEU A 23 -24.07 -50.74 1.61
N GLU A 24 -23.29 -50.53 0.56
CA GLU A 24 -22.15 -49.62 0.62
C GLU A 24 -22.72 -48.28 1.10
N SER A 25 -22.51 -47.98 2.38
CA SER A 25 -22.47 -46.61 2.85
C SER A 25 -21.33 -45.96 2.06
N ALA A 26 -21.68 -45.27 0.97
CA ALA A 26 -20.79 -44.29 0.38
C ALA A 26 -20.51 -43.27 1.49
N SER A 27 -19.39 -43.43 2.18
CA SER A 27 -18.75 -42.34 2.90
C SER A 27 -18.63 -41.22 1.88
N ARG A 28 -19.43 -40.14 2.04
CA ARG A 28 -19.17 -38.89 1.34
C ARG A 28 -17.76 -38.48 1.77
N GLY A 29 -16.78 -38.73 0.92
CA GLY A 29 -15.45 -38.19 1.13
C GLY A 29 -15.58 -36.68 1.12
N GLU A 30 -15.11 -36.01 2.18
CA GLU A 30 -14.92 -34.57 2.17
C GLU A 30 -14.11 -34.21 0.91
N GLU A 31 -14.58 -33.20 0.16
CA GLU A 31 -13.80 -32.64 -0.94
C GLU A 31 -12.46 -32.16 -0.37
N SER A 32 -11.34 -32.73 -0.83
CA SER A 32 -10.02 -32.30 -0.35
C SER A 32 -9.81 -30.84 -0.75
N TYR A 33 -9.78 -29.94 0.23
CA TYR A 33 -9.52 -28.53 -0.01
C TYR A 33 -8.10 -28.31 -0.56
N ASP A 34 -8.03 -27.72 -1.75
CA ASP A 34 -6.80 -27.20 -2.34
C ASP A 34 -6.90 -25.66 -2.52
N PRO A 35 -6.09 -24.85 -1.81
CA PRO A 35 -6.10 -23.40 -1.96
C PRO A 35 -5.71 -22.92 -3.37
N ASN A 36 -5.01 -23.73 -4.16
CA ASN A 36 -4.59 -23.35 -5.52
C ASN A 36 -5.71 -23.38 -6.56
N ARG A 37 -6.90 -23.85 -6.17
CA ARG A 37 -8.13 -23.84 -6.97
C ARG A 37 -8.90 -22.53 -6.88
N PHE A 38 -8.50 -21.62 -5.99
CA PHE A 38 -9.01 -20.26 -6.00
C PHE A 38 -8.42 -19.47 -7.16
N GLU A 39 -9.29 -18.85 -7.94
CA GLU A 39 -8.95 -17.88 -8.96
C GLU A 39 -9.35 -16.48 -8.49
N LYS A 40 -8.44 -15.52 -8.66
CA LYS A 40 -8.69 -14.10 -8.39
C LYS A 40 -8.86 -13.36 -9.71
N THR A 41 -10.09 -12.94 -10.00
CA THR A 41 -10.44 -12.17 -11.20
C THR A 41 -10.64 -10.70 -10.83
N GLU A 42 -9.94 -9.81 -11.50
CA GLU A 42 -10.23 -8.37 -11.42
C GLU A 42 -11.47 -8.05 -12.27
N LEU A 43 -12.50 -7.48 -11.65
CA LEU A 43 -13.72 -7.09 -12.34
C LEU A 43 -13.66 -5.66 -12.84
N VAL A 44 -13.15 -4.76 -11.99
CA VAL A 44 -13.03 -3.32 -12.24
C VAL A 44 -11.81 -2.80 -11.49
N GLY A 45 -10.99 -1.96 -12.15
CA GLY A 45 -9.84 -1.28 -11.54
C GLY A 45 -9.98 0.25 -11.50
N ASN A 46 -9.02 0.91 -10.85
CA ASN A 46 -8.93 2.36 -10.65
C ASN A 46 -10.22 2.98 -10.07
N LEU A 47 -10.78 2.32 -9.05
CA LEU A 47 -11.85 2.86 -8.22
C LEU A 47 -11.34 4.07 -7.41
N ILE A 48 -12.19 5.07 -7.18
CA ILE A 48 -11.78 6.30 -6.48
C ILE A 48 -12.25 6.22 -5.03
N GLN A 49 -11.36 5.83 -4.11
CA GLN A 49 -11.68 5.68 -2.68
C GLN A 49 -13.00 4.90 -2.48
N PRO A 50 -13.08 3.66 -3.00
CA PRO A 50 -14.27 2.83 -2.81
C PRO A 50 -14.49 2.58 -1.31
N MET A 51 -15.75 2.43 -0.90
CA MET A 51 -16.12 2.33 0.51
C MET A 51 -16.80 1.01 0.82
N GLU A 52 -18.00 0.77 0.29
CA GLU A 52 -18.81 -0.42 0.58
C GLU A 52 -19.49 -0.90 -0.70
N LEU A 53 -19.71 -2.21 -0.81
CA LEU A 53 -20.46 -2.86 -1.88
C LEU A 53 -21.73 -3.54 -1.36
N ALA A 54 -22.66 -3.78 -2.27
CA ALA A 54 -23.82 -4.62 -2.02
C ALA A 54 -24.19 -5.42 -3.29
N ILE A 55 -24.48 -6.71 -3.15
CA ILE A 55 -24.80 -7.60 -4.29
C ILE A 55 -26.31 -7.88 -4.33
N ALA A 56 -26.96 -7.48 -5.42
CA ALA A 56 -28.35 -7.82 -5.66
C ALA A 56 -28.53 -9.31 -5.97
N PRO A 57 -29.72 -9.88 -5.72
CA PRO A 57 -30.03 -11.29 -6.01
C PRO A 57 -29.71 -11.80 -7.43
N ASP A 58 -29.76 -10.92 -8.43
CA ASP A 58 -29.45 -11.22 -9.83
C ASP A 58 -27.95 -11.16 -10.15
N GLY A 59 -27.11 -10.84 -9.16
CA GLY A 59 -25.66 -10.66 -9.29
C GLY A 59 -25.24 -9.24 -9.63
N THR A 60 -26.17 -8.29 -9.78
CA THR A 60 -25.84 -6.87 -9.99
C THR A 60 -25.12 -6.33 -8.76
N ILE A 61 -23.94 -5.73 -8.96
CA ILE A 61 -23.14 -5.21 -7.85
C ILE A 61 -23.32 -3.70 -7.78
N PHE A 62 -23.61 -3.20 -6.59
CA PHE A 62 -23.61 -1.78 -6.27
C PHE A 62 -22.38 -1.48 -5.43
N LEU A 63 -21.74 -0.34 -5.66
CA LEU A 63 -20.64 0.13 -4.81
C LEU A 63 -20.66 1.64 -4.71
N ILE A 64 -20.10 2.14 -3.61
CA ILE A 64 -20.02 3.58 -3.33
C ILE A 64 -18.58 4.06 -3.21
N GLU A 65 -18.36 5.32 -3.56
CA GLU A 65 -17.08 6.02 -3.41
C GLU A 65 -17.23 7.17 -2.41
N LEU A 66 -16.17 7.45 -1.65
CA LEU A 66 -16.18 8.41 -0.54
C LEU A 66 -16.73 9.79 -0.93
N ALA A 67 -16.43 10.25 -2.16
CA ALA A 67 -16.86 11.55 -2.69
C ALA A 67 -18.34 11.58 -3.17
N GLY A 68 -19.14 10.57 -2.82
CA GLY A 68 -20.59 10.56 -3.01
C GLY A 68 -21.07 9.88 -4.29
N GLU A 69 -20.21 9.22 -5.05
CA GLU A 69 -20.66 8.49 -6.25
C GLU A 69 -21.26 7.13 -5.90
N ILE A 70 -22.39 6.82 -6.52
CA ILE A 70 -23.04 5.50 -6.44
C ILE A 70 -22.90 4.83 -7.80
N LYS A 71 -22.27 3.66 -7.82
CA LYS A 71 -21.99 2.92 -9.04
C LYS A 71 -22.70 1.58 -9.07
N ARG A 72 -23.03 1.13 -10.29
CA ARG A 72 -23.55 -0.20 -10.59
C ARG A 72 -22.61 -0.90 -11.54
N LEU A 73 -22.23 -2.12 -11.22
CA LEU A 73 -21.52 -3.03 -12.09
C LEU A 73 -22.48 -4.14 -12.54
N ASP A 74 -22.63 -4.27 -13.85
CA ASP A 74 -23.38 -5.37 -14.46
C ASP A 74 -22.48 -6.62 -14.55
N PRO A 75 -22.87 -7.76 -13.93
CA PRO A 75 -22.04 -8.94 -13.85
C PRO A 75 -21.87 -9.66 -15.20
N ASN A 76 -22.79 -9.44 -16.15
CA ASN A 76 -22.80 -10.11 -17.44
C ASN A 76 -21.92 -9.37 -18.46
N THR A 77 -21.95 -8.03 -18.41
CA THR A 77 -21.21 -7.19 -19.36
C THR A 77 -19.89 -6.66 -18.81
N GLY A 78 -19.72 -6.64 -17.47
CA GLY A 78 -18.60 -5.98 -16.81
C GLY A 78 -18.67 -4.45 -16.86
N SER A 79 -19.80 -3.89 -17.29
CA SER A 79 -19.97 -2.44 -17.41
C SER A 79 -20.19 -1.81 -16.04
N LEU A 80 -19.29 -0.91 -15.64
CA LEU A 80 -19.45 -0.02 -14.49
C LEU A 80 -20.11 1.29 -14.93
N ALA A 81 -21.18 1.69 -14.25
CA ALA A 81 -21.85 2.97 -14.50
C ALA A 81 -22.08 3.72 -13.20
N THR A 82 -21.83 5.02 -13.18
CA THR A 82 -22.33 5.90 -12.11
C THR A 82 -23.84 6.08 -12.30
N ILE A 83 -24.61 5.62 -11.33
CA ILE A 83 -26.08 5.61 -11.37
C ILE A 83 -26.71 6.71 -10.51
N GLY A 84 -25.91 7.36 -9.68
CA GLY A 84 -26.32 8.46 -8.81
C GLY A 84 -25.10 9.16 -8.20
N LYS A 85 -25.32 10.36 -7.68
CA LYS A 85 -24.32 11.11 -6.92
C LYS A 85 -25.00 11.89 -5.80
N ILE A 86 -24.48 11.78 -4.59
CA ILE A 86 -24.95 12.51 -3.43
C ILE A 86 -23.93 13.58 -3.01
N ASN A 87 -24.42 14.74 -2.59
CA ASN A 87 -23.56 15.84 -2.19
C ASN A 87 -23.07 15.61 -0.75
N VAL A 88 -21.76 15.53 -0.57
CA VAL A 88 -21.11 15.21 0.71
C VAL A 88 -19.94 16.16 0.99
N THR A 89 -19.57 16.30 2.26
CA THR A 89 -18.25 16.80 2.62
C THR A 89 -17.27 15.65 2.71
N THR A 90 -16.03 15.86 2.25
CA THR A 90 -14.91 14.91 2.36
C THR A 90 -13.82 15.43 3.29
N GLU A 91 -14.14 16.40 4.15
CA GLU A 91 -13.23 16.83 5.21
C GLU A 91 -13.06 15.71 6.23
N GLN A 92 -11.82 15.47 6.68
CA GLN A 92 -11.48 14.38 7.60
C GLN A 92 -11.82 13.01 6.99
N GLU A 93 -12.67 12.20 7.63
CA GLU A 93 -13.12 10.89 7.13
C GLU A 93 -14.61 10.91 6.71
N ASN A 94 -15.20 12.11 6.59
CA ASN A 94 -16.57 12.25 6.13
C ASN A 94 -16.72 11.87 4.65
N GLY A 95 -17.93 11.49 4.26
CA GLY A 95 -18.24 11.18 2.86
C GLY A 95 -19.52 10.39 2.71
N LEU A 96 -19.64 9.65 1.60
CA LEU A 96 -20.60 8.55 1.47
C LEU A 96 -19.90 7.27 1.91
N ILE A 97 -20.34 6.71 3.03
CA ILE A 97 -19.58 5.71 3.78
C ILE A 97 -20.32 4.39 4.02
N GLY A 98 -21.66 4.39 3.82
CA GLY A 98 -22.49 3.19 3.98
C GLY A 98 -23.42 2.92 2.81
N LEU A 99 -23.61 1.65 2.48
CA LEU A 99 -24.48 1.12 1.44
C LEU A 99 -25.11 -0.20 1.88
N ALA A 100 -26.44 -0.32 1.76
CA ALA A 100 -27.12 -1.60 1.82
C ALA A 100 -28.29 -1.66 0.83
N LEU A 101 -28.58 -2.85 0.32
CA LEU A 101 -29.80 -3.11 -0.46
C LEU A 101 -30.87 -3.68 0.44
N ASP A 102 -32.12 -3.30 0.19
CA ASP A 102 -33.26 -3.87 0.90
C ASP A 102 -33.35 -5.40 0.69
N PRO A 103 -33.76 -6.19 1.69
CA PRO A 103 -33.97 -7.64 1.51
C PRO A 103 -34.96 -7.99 0.39
N HIS A 104 -35.86 -7.07 0.05
CA HIS A 104 -36.83 -7.17 -1.04
C HIS A 104 -36.45 -6.32 -2.26
N PHE A 105 -35.16 -6.01 -2.45
CA PHE A 105 -34.63 -5.15 -3.52
C PHE A 105 -35.18 -5.47 -4.92
N GLU A 106 -35.30 -6.74 -5.29
CA GLU A 106 -35.85 -7.16 -6.60
C GLU A 106 -37.26 -6.62 -6.86
N SER A 107 -38.04 -6.38 -5.79
CA SER A 107 -39.42 -5.91 -5.88
C SER A 107 -39.58 -4.41 -5.70
N ASN A 108 -38.78 -3.79 -4.81
CA ASN A 108 -38.95 -2.39 -4.44
C ASN A 108 -37.87 -1.45 -5.01
N GLY A 109 -36.70 -1.98 -5.35
CA GLY A 109 -35.52 -1.23 -5.79
C GLY A 109 -34.93 -0.34 -4.71
N TRP A 110 -35.12 -0.62 -3.42
CA TRP A 110 -34.67 0.29 -2.36
C TRP A 110 -33.20 0.13 -2.00
N VAL A 111 -32.49 1.26 -1.98
CA VAL A 111 -31.07 1.38 -1.62
C VAL A 111 -30.96 2.29 -0.41
N TYR A 112 -30.19 1.88 0.59
CA TYR A 112 -29.95 2.61 1.82
C TYR A 112 -28.52 3.14 1.81
N LEU A 113 -28.35 4.43 2.14
CA LEU A 113 -27.05 5.10 2.14
C LEU A 113 -26.82 5.79 3.48
N GLN A 114 -25.59 5.73 3.98
CA GLN A 114 -25.09 6.53 5.10
C GLN A 114 -24.06 7.54 4.62
N TYR A 115 -24.31 8.84 4.84
CA TYR A 115 -23.50 9.90 4.26
C TYR A 115 -23.48 11.19 5.07
N SER A 116 -22.44 12.00 4.84
CA SER A 116 -22.17 13.25 5.54
C SER A 116 -22.53 14.49 4.69
N PRO A 117 -23.76 15.03 4.77
CA PRO A 117 -24.13 16.21 3.99
C PRO A 117 -23.34 17.47 4.43
N PRO A 118 -22.99 18.39 3.51
CA PRO A 118 -22.32 19.64 3.88
C PRO A 118 -23.18 20.55 4.79
N SER A 119 -24.50 20.46 4.67
CA SER A 119 -25.47 21.31 5.38
C SER A 119 -25.79 20.88 6.81
N PHE A 120 -25.34 19.69 7.25
CA PHE A 120 -25.60 19.17 8.59
C PHE A 120 -24.31 18.57 9.15
N SER A 121 -23.95 18.92 10.39
CA SER A 121 -22.74 18.41 11.06
C SER A 121 -23.02 17.04 11.67
N GLY A 122 -22.97 16.01 10.83
CA GLY A 122 -23.31 14.66 11.23
C GLY A 122 -23.52 13.73 10.05
N GLN A 123 -24.17 12.60 10.32
CA GLN A 123 -24.50 11.60 9.33
C GLN A 123 -26.02 11.55 9.10
N HIS A 124 -26.39 11.29 7.86
CA HIS A 124 -27.74 10.91 7.45
C HIS A 124 -27.74 9.43 7.06
N VAL A 125 -28.81 8.73 7.41
CA VAL A 125 -29.16 7.42 6.88
C VAL A 125 -30.47 7.56 6.14
N SER A 126 -30.41 7.45 4.82
CA SER A 126 -31.56 7.68 3.94
C SER A 126 -31.79 6.49 3.01
N ARG A 127 -33.04 6.27 2.65
CA ARG A 127 -33.46 5.35 1.60
C ARG A 127 -33.70 6.09 0.29
N PHE A 128 -33.31 5.48 -0.81
CA PHE A 128 -33.54 5.92 -2.18
C PHE A 128 -34.13 4.78 -3.01
N THR A 129 -34.73 5.12 -4.15
CA THR A 129 -35.34 4.16 -5.07
C THR A 129 -34.51 4.07 -6.35
N TYR A 130 -34.06 2.86 -6.66
CA TYR A 130 -33.39 2.49 -7.90
C TYR A 130 -34.40 1.94 -8.91
N ARG A 131 -34.53 2.59 -10.06
CA ARG A 131 -35.39 2.15 -11.18
C ARG A 131 -34.78 2.55 -12.51
N ASP A 132 -35.07 1.75 -13.54
CA ASP A 132 -34.70 2.05 -14.92
C ASP A 132 -33.20 2.38 -15.12
N GLY A 133 -32.34 1.67 -14.39
CA GLY A 133 -30.90 1.85 -14.50
C GLY A 133 -30.29 2.96 -13.63
N LYS A 134 -31.10 3.75 -12.91
CA LYS A 134 -30.64 4.93 -12.14
C LYS A 134 -31.19 4.96 -10.72
N LEU A 135 -30.45 5.63 -9.83
CA LEU A 135 -30.92 5.96 -8.49
C LEU A 135 -31.64 7.32 -8.55
N ASP A 136 -32.93 7.34 -8.19
CA ASP A 136 -33.69 8.59 -8.14
C ASP A 136 -33.34 9.38 -6.87
N MET A 137 -32.48 10.39 -7.00
CA MET A 137 -32.07 11.23 -5.87
C MET A 137 -33.22 12.05 -5.28
N GLN A 138 -34.34 12.26 -6.00
CA GLN A 138 -35.51 12.96 -5.46
C GLN A 138 -36.41 12.04 -4.62
N SER A 139 -36.17 10.72 -4.67
CA SER A 139 -36.90 9.72 -3.89
C SER A 139 -36.38 9.56 -2.46
N GLU A 140 -35.50 10.46 -2.01
CA GLU A 140 -34.91 10.41 -0.68
C GLU A 140 -35.98 10.33 0.42
N VAL A 141 -35.83 9.34 1.29
CA VAL A 141 -36.52 9.25 2.56
C VAL A 141 -35.47 9.19 3.65
N LEU A 142 -35.27 10.31 4.36
CA LEU A 142 -34.41 10.38 5.52
C LEU A 142 -35.02 9.55 6.66
N LEU A 143 -34.28 8.55 7.12
CA LEU A 143 -34.72 7.65 8.20
C LEU A 143 -34.17 8.10 9.54
N LEU A 144 -32.86 8.33 9.60
CA LEU A 144 -32.16 8.69 10.82
C LEU A 144 -31.10 9.75 10.49
N GLN A 145 -30.91 10.69 11.41
CA GLN A 145 -29.76 11.58 11.41
C GLN A 145 -29.17 11.65 12.81
N TYR A 146 -27.86 11.79 12.91
CA TYR A 146 -27.19 12.00 14.20
C TYR A 146 -26.02 12.94 14.07
N GLU A 147 -25.81 13.74 15.12
CA GLU A 147 -24.79 14.79 15.13
C GLU A 147 -23.40 14.23 15.38
N GLU A 148 -22.43 14.79 14.66
CA GLU A 148 -21.00 14.59 14.85
C GLU A 148 -20.32 15.96 14.90
N GLN A 149 -19.24 16.06 15.69
CA GLN A 149 -18.37 17.22 15.63
C GLN A 149 -17.46 17.12 14.39
N ARG A 150 -17.21 18.27 13.76
CA ARG A 150 -16.31 18.45 12.60
C ARG A 150 -15.09 19.32 12.91
N GLN A 151 -14.83 19.59 14.20
CA GLN A 151 -13.72 20.43 14.63
C GLN A 151 -12.40 19.66 14.65
N GLU A 152 -12.49 18.39 14.99
CA GLU A 152 -11.38 17.45 15.15
C GLU A 152 -11.75 16.16 14.39
N CYS A 153 -10.77 15.43 13.87
CA CYS A 153 -11.01 14.04 13.48
C CYS A 153 -11.26 13.20 14.76
N CYS A 154 -11.79 11.97 14.73
CA CYS A 154 -11.71 10.88 13.75
C CYS A 154 -12.87 9.89 14.02
N HIS A 155 -12.90 8.73 13.36
CA HIS A 155 -13.80 7.57 13.61
C HIS A 155 -15.26 7.82 13.26
N HIS A 156 -15.56 7.92 11.98
CA HIS A 156 -16.94 8.03 11.50
C HIS A 156 -17.63 6.66 11.26
N ALA A 157 -16.86 5.57 11.17
CA ALA A 157 -17.32 4.24 10.76
C ALA A 157 -18.09 4.27 9.42
N GLY A 158 -19.30 3.71 9.36
CA GLY A 158 -20.22 3.96 8.23
C GLY A 158 -20.94 2.76 7.63
N SER A 159 -20.63 1.53 8.03
CA SER A 159 -21.18 0.32 7.39
C SER A 159 -22.67 0.07 7.69
N LEU A 160 -23.41 -0.40 6.69
CA LEU A 160 -24.83 -0.75 6.77
C LEU A 160 -25.04 -2.23 6.43
N ALA A 161 -25.88 -2.93 7.21
CA ALA A 161 -26.21 -4.33 6.91
C ALA A 161 -27.66 -4.68 7.31
N PHE A 162 -28.34 -5.47 6.48
CA PHE A 162 -29.65 -6.02 6.85
C PHE A 162 -29.51 -7.38 7.52
N GLY A 163 -30.25 -7.57 8.61
CA GLY A 163 -30.46 -8.89 9.22
C GLY A 163 -31.57 -9.69 8.54
N PRO A 164 -31.63 -11.01 8.78
CA PRO A 164 -32.66 -11.89 8.21
C PRO A 164 -34.09 -11.57 8.70
N ASP A 165 -34.22 -10.74 9.73
CA ASP A 165 -35.47 -10.26 10.30
C ASP A 165 -35.95 -8.91 9.72
N GLY A 166 -35.28 -8.42 8.67
CA GLY A 166 -35.59 -7.16 8.00
C GLY A 166 -35.18 -5.91 8.79
N CYS A 167 -34.38 -6.06 9.84
CA CYS A 167 -33.80 -4.93 10.55
C CYS A 167 -32.53 -4.42 9.85
N LEU A 168 -32.40 -3.10 9.75
CA LEU A 168 -31.20 -2.42 9.29
C LEU A 168 -30.29 -2.14 10.49
N TYR A 169 -29.06 -2.61 10.41
CA TYR A 169 -27.97 -2.32 11.33
C TYR A 169 -27.14 -1.17 10.78
N ILE A 170 -26.84 -0.19 11.62
CA ILE A 170 -26.18 1.07 11.25
C ILE A 170 -24.97 1.25 12.15
N SER A 171 -23.78 1.23 11.56
CA SER A 171 -22.55 1.45 12.29
C SER A 171 -22.22 2.94 12.44
N ALA A 172 -21.98 3.38 13.68
CA ALA A 172 -21.61 4.76 14.01
C ALA A 172 -20.36 4.78 14.88
N GLY A 173 -19.28 5.40 14.38
CA GLY A 173 -18.04 5.57 15.14
C GLY A 173 -18.19 6.57 16.28
N ASP A 174 -17.22 6.59 17.20
CA ASP A 174 -17.29 7.38 18.42
C ASP A 174 -17.09 8.88 18.21
N ASN A 175 -16.70 9.27 16.98
CA ASN A 175 -16.42 10.64 16.57
C ASN A 175 -15.54 11.41 17.59
N THR A 176 -14.57 10.69 18.17
CA THR A 176 -13.69 11.19 19.23
C THR A 176 -12.25 11.19 18.75
N ASN A 177 -11.57 12.31 18.95
CA ASN A 177 -10.15 12.43 18.66
C ASN A 177 -9.35 11.58 19.64
N PRO A 178 -8.61 10.55 19.17
CA PRO A 178 -7.89 9.66 20.06
C PRO A 178 -6.50 10.19 20.44
N PHE A 179 -6.14 11.40 20.02
CA PHE A 179 -4.78 11.94 20.09
C PHE A 179 -4.56 12.92 21.25
N GLY A 180 -3.33 13.40 21.39
CA GLY A 180 -2.96 14.42 22.37
C GLY A 180 -2.71 13.85 23.76
N ASP A 181 -3.32 14.43 24.79
CA ASP A 181 -3.07 14.06 26.19
C ASP A 181 -3.60 12.64 26.54
N SER A 182 -4.39 12.03 25.65
CA SER A 182 -4.82 10.64 25.76
C SER A 182 -3.63 9.68 25.84
N GLY A 183 -2.47 10.03 25.26
CA GLY A 183 -1.29 9.18 25.30
C GLY A 183 -1.43 7.87 24.52
N GLY A 184 -2.46 7.73 23.67
CA GLY A 184 -2.82 6.48 23.01
C GLY A 184 -3.68 5.54 23.85
N TYR A 185 -4.03 5.91 25.08
CA TYR A 185 -5.01 5.19 25.90
C TYR A 185 -6.42 5.76 25.64
N ALA A 186 -7.42 5.23 26.33
CA ALA A 186 -8.79 5.76 26.31
C ALA A 186 -8.84 7.30 26.42
N PRO A 187 -9.40 8.02 25.43
CA PRO A 187 -9.59 9.47 25.49
C PRO A 187 -10.83 9.77 26.35
N ILE A 188 -10.62 10.19 27.59
CA ILE A 188 -11.69 10.47 28.58
C ILE A 188 -11.51 11.85 29.26
N ASP A 189 -11.15 12.86 28.46
CA ASP A 189 -10.78 14.17 28.95
C ASP A 189 -11.98 15.02 29.42
N GLU A 190 -12.08 15.23 30.73
CA GLU A 190 -13.20 15.94 31.38
C GLU A 190 -13.08 17.48 31.35
N ARG A 191 -12.02 18.05 30.79
CA ARG A 191 -11.86 19.52 30.73
C ARG A 191 -12.89 20.13 29.76
N ASP A 192 -13.57 21.20 30.15
CA ASP A 192 -14.68 21.81 29.38
C ASP A 192 -14.40 22.05 27.88
N SER A 193 -13.16 22.44 27.53
CA SER A 193 -12.75 22.71 26.14
C SER A 193 -12.32 21.46 25.34
N LYS A 194 -12.49 20.26 25.91
CA LYS A 194 -11.96 18.99 25.41
C LYS A 194 -13.02 17.93 25.12
N GLY A 195 -14.29 18.32 24.94
CA GLY A 195 -15.37 17.38 24.61
C GLY A 195 -15.14 16.50 23.36
N SER A 196 -14.39 16.98 22.36
CA SER A 196 -14.00 16.17 21.18
C SER A 196 -12.91 15.12 21.47
N PHE A 197 -12.33 15.12 22.68
CA PHE A 197 -11.30 14.19 23.16
C PHE A 197 -11.83 13.31 24.31
N ASN A 198 -13.16 13.11 24.37
CA ASN A 198 -13.81 12.37 25.44
C ASN A 198 -14.86 11.38 24.89
N ALA A 199 -14.50 10.11 24.82
CA ALA A 199 -15.36 9.02 24.37
C ALA A 199 -16.43 8.63 25.40
N LEU A 200 -16.37 9.13 26.65
CA LEU A 200 -17.48 8.99 27.60
C LEU A 200 -18.68 9.85 27.20
N ARG A 201 -18.47 10.90 26.41
CA ARG A 201 -19.55 11.69 25.81
C ARG A 201 -20.35 10.88 24.79
N THR A 202 -19.72 9.91 24.12
CA THR A 202 -20.25 9.19 22.96
C THR A 202 -20.43 7.70 23.26
N SER A 203 -19.39 6.88 23.13
CA SER A 203 -19.46 5.41 23.16
C SER A 203 -20.15 4.85 24.40
N SER A 204 -19.86 5.42 25.58
CA SER A 204 -20.47 5.04 26.87
C SER A 204 -21.58 5.98 27.34
N ASN A 205 -22.19 6.74 26.44
CA ASN A 205 -23.37 7.55 26.70
C ASN A 205 -24.61 6.88 26.08
N THR A 206 -25.62 6.64 26.92
CA THR A 206 -26.86 5.97 26.54
C THR A 206 -27.80 6.85 25.72
N LYS A 207 -27.58 8.17 25.69
CA LYS A 207 -28.33 9.16 24.89
C LYS A 207 -27.43 9.84 23.84
N ASN A 208 -26.57 9.04 23.21
CA ASN A 208 -25.77 9.46 22.06
C ASN A 208 -25.67 8.30 21.04
N PHE A 209 -25.79 8.61 19.75
CA PHE A 209 -25.72 7.60 18.68
C PHE A 209 -24.30 7.24 18.25
N ASN A 210 -23.29 8.05 18.59
CA ASN A 210 -21.90 7.79 18.25
C ASN A 210 -21.31 6.68 19.13
N GLY A 211 -20.44 5.85 18.55
CA GLY A 211 -19.79 4.72 19.20
C GLY A 211 -20.76 3.58 19.49
N LYS A 212 -21.62 3.26 18.51
CA LYS A 212 -22.73 2.31 18.58
C LYS A 212 -22.86 1.50 17.29
N ILE A 213 -23.57 0.38 17.38
CA ILE A 213 -24.29 -0.17 16.23
C ILE A 213 -25.78 -0.08 16.56
N LEU A 214 -26.52 0.67 15.74
CA LEU A 214 -27.94 0.89 15.88
C LEU A 214 -28.70 -0.19 15.11
N ARG A 215 -29.93 -0.50 15.52
CA ARG A 215 -30.81 -1.45 14.85
C ARG A 215 -32.23 -0.88 14.77
N ILE A 216 -32.68 -0.63 13.55
CA ILE A 216 -34.02 -0.09 13.26
C ILE A 216 -34.73 -0.99 12.26
N ARG A 217 -36.06 -0.89 12.16
CA ARG A 217 -36.82 -1.52 11.07
C ARG A 217 -37.41 -0.44 10.17
N PRO A 218 -36.85 -0.21 8.97
CA PRO A 218 -37.39 0.79 8.04
C PRO A 218 -38.83 0.46 7.62
N ASN A 219 -39.69 1.46 7.56
CA ASN A 219 -41.07 1.31 7.10
C ASN A 219 -41.19 1.60 5.59
N ALA A 220 -42.17 0.97 4.94
CA ALA A 220 -42.39 1.14 3.52
C ALA A 220 -42.75 2.59 3.15
N GLU A 221 -43.60 3.23 3.94
CA GLU A 221 -44.07 4.61 3.78
C GLU A 221 -43.02 5.65 4.23
N GLY A 222 -41.92 5.20 4.84
CA GLY A 222 -40.87 6.05 5.44
C GLY A 222 -40.90 6.07 6.97
N GLY A 223 -39.82 6.56 7.57
CA GLY A 223 -39.54 6.39 9.00
C GLY A 223 -39.15 4.95 9.35
N TYR A 224 -39.15 4.63 10.65
CA TYR A 224 -38.77 3.31 11.14
C TYR A 224 -39.51 2.94 12.44
N GLU A 225 -39.53 1.65 12.73
CA GLU A 225 -39.93 1.07 14.02
C GLU A 225 -38.70 0.71 14.86
N ILE A 226 -38.90 0.70 16.19
CA ILE A 226 -37.93 0.16 17.15
C ILE A 226 -38.16 -1.34 17.29
N PRO A 227 -37.21 -2.20 16.88
CA PRO A 227 -37.34 -3.63 17.03
C PRO A 227 -37.24 -4.08 18.50
N GLU A 228 -37.96 -5.14 18.86
CA GLU A 228 -37.74 -5.81 20.14
C GLU A 228 -36.31 -6.37 20.25
N GLY A 229 -35.77 -6.41 21.47
CA GLY A 229 -34.43 -6.94 21.74
C GLY A 229 -33.29 -5.93 21.59
N ASN A 230 -33.57 -4.66 21.32
CA ASN A 230 -32.59 -3.58 21.46
C ASN A 230 -32.22 -3.34 22.93
N LEU A 231 -31.07 -2.70 23.17
CA LEU A 231 -30.45 -2.60 24.50
C LEU A 231 -31.30 -1.80 25.50
N PHE A 232 -32.02 -0.79 25.01
CA PHE A 232 -32.82 0.11 25.85
C PHE A 232 -34.32 0.00 25.54
N PRO A 233 -35.18 0.34 26.51
CA PRO A 233 -36.63 0.30 26.31
C PRO A 233 -37.09 1.24 25.20
N ALA A 234 -38.11 0.83 24.45
CA ALA A 234 -38.68 1.58 23.31
C ALA A 234 -39.22 2.97 23.68
N ASP A 235 -39.48 3.25 24.96
CA ASP A 235 -39.95 4.55 25.44
C ASP A 235 -38.82 5.60 25.62
N GLY A 236 -37.56 5.20 25.41
CA GLY A 236 -36.41 6.09 25.51
C GLY A 236 -36.10 6.57 26.93
N SER A 237 -36.69 5.95 27.96
CA SER A 237 -36.58 6.40 29.35
C SER A 237 -35.15 6.36 29.90
N VAL A 238 -34.38 5.33 29.51
CA VAL A 238 -33.02 5.09 30.02
C VAL A 238 -31.94 5.44 28.99
N GLY A 239 -32.22 5.25 27.70
CA GLY A 239 -31.29 5.48 26.60
C GLY A 239 -32.01 5.47 25.25
N HIS A 240 -31.29 5.75 24.17
CA HIS A 240 -31.86 5.73 22.82
C HIS A 240 -32.30 4.31 22.45
N PRO A 241 -33.58 4.11 22.10
CA PRO A 241 -34.15 2.78 21.82
C PRO A 241 -33.56 2.12 20.57
N GLU A 242 -32.92 2.87 19.68
CA GLU A 242 -32.27 2.39 18.47
C GLU A 242 -30.97 1.62 18.76
N ILE A 243 -30.37 1.79 19.94
CA ILE A 243 -29.08 1.20 20.29
C ILE A 243 -29.22 -0.32 20.48
N TYR A 244 -28.50 -1.09 19.66
CA TYR A 244 -28.38 -2.54 19.80
C TYR A 244 -27.04 -2.92 20.44
N VAL A 245 -25.95 -2.36 19.93
CA VAL A 245 -24.61 -2.45 20.52
C VAL A 245 -24.20 -1.06 21.01
N MET A 246 -23.73 -1.00 22.26
CA MET A 246 -23.12 0.19 22.84
C MET A 246 -21.65 -0.03 23.16
N GLY A 247 -20.84 1.03 23.14
CA GLY A 247 -19.46 0.96 23.61
C GLY A 247 -18.50 0.50 22.52
N CYS A 248 -18.65 1.03 21.31
CA CYS A 248 -17.70 0.84 20.21
C CYS A 248 -16.81 2.07 20.03
N ARG A 249 -15.61 1.90 19.46
CA ARG A 249 -14.72 3.01 19.08
C ARG A 249 -14.90 3.38 17.61
N ASN A 250 -14.51 2.50 16.72
CA ASN A 250 -14.63 2.64 15.28
C ASN A 250 -15.06 1.29 14.65
N PRO A 251 -16.36 0.93 14.74
CA PRO A 251 -16.93 -0.29 14.17
C PRO A 251 -16.97 -0.24 12.63
N TRP A 252 -15.83 -0.17 11.96
CA TRP A 252 -15.71 0.26 10.56
C TRP A 252 -16.55 -0.57 9.58
N ARG A 253 -16.51 -1.91 9.71
CA ARG A 253 -17.26 -2.85 8.84
C ARG A 253 -17.98 -3.87 9.68
N ILE A 254 -19.28 -4.01 9.39
CA ILE A 254 -20.20 -4.91 10.09
C ILE A 254 -20.72 -5.98 9.13
N SER A 255 -21.11 -7.13 9.67
CA SER A 255 -21.79 -8.16 8.93
C SER A 255 -22.84 -8.84 9.81
N VAL A 256 -23.99 -9.17 9.24
CA VAL A 256 -25.03 -9.95 9.92
C VAL A 256 -25.13 -11.31 9.25
N ASP A 257 -24.97 -12.36 10.04
CA ASP A 257 -25.10 -13.73 9.53
C ASP A 257 -26.57 -13.99 9.11
N PRO A 258 -26.82 -14.30 7.83
CA PRO A 258 -28.18 -14.51 7.33
C PRO A 258 -28.85 -15.77 7.89
N LYS A 259 -28.09 -16.74 8.43
CA LYS A 259 -28.65 -17.94 9.06
C LYS A 259 -28.98 -17.74 10.53
N THR A 260 -28.09 -17.14 11.30
CA THR A 260 -28.26 -17.03 12.75
C THR A 260 -28.82 -15.68 13.20
N GLY A 261 -28.67 -14.64 12.37
CA GLY A 261 -28.98 -13.25 12.74
C GLY A 261 -27.95 -12.61 13.67
N PHE A 262 -26.82 -13.29 13.92
CA PHE A 262 -25.76 -12.73 14.77
C PHE A 262 -25.00 -11.64 14.04
N LEU A 263 -24.71 -10.56 14.77
CA LEU A 263 -23.96 -9.41 14.26
C LEU A 263 -22.48 -9.60 14.58
N TYR A 264 -21.63 -9.32 13.60
CA TYR A 264 -20.18 -9.28 13.70
C TYR A 264 -19.65 -7.91 13.28
N TRP A 265 -18.58 -7.44 13.91
CA TRP A 265 -17.91 -6.21 13.49
C TRP A 265 -16.44 -6.22 13.88
N GLY A 266 -15.62 -5.53 13.09
CA GLY A 266 -14.29 -5.14 13.52
C GLY A 266 -14.33 -3.77 14.19
N ASP A 267 -13.63 -3.59 15.29
CA ASP A 267 -13.51 -2.34 16.02
C ASP A 267 -12.03 -1.95 16.14
N VAL A 268 -11.66 -0.83 15.52
CA VAL A 268 -10.28 -0.34 15.53
C VAL A 268 -10.00 0.33 16.86
N GLY A 269 -9.00 -0.15 17.61
CA GLY A 269 -8.69 0.27 18.96
C GLY A 269 -7.72 1.45 19.07
N PRO A 270 -7.34 1.83 20.30
CA PRO A 270 -6.45 2.95 20.57
C PRO A 270 -4.97 2.54 20.45
N ASP A 271 -4.05 3.51 20.42
CA ASP A 271 -2.69 3.32 19.91
C ASP A 271 -1.59 3.17 20.98
N ALA A 272 -1.96 3.02 22.26
CA ALA A 272 -1.00 2.72 23.31
C ALA A 272 -0.27 1.40 22.98
N GLY A 273 1.05 1.37 23.00
CA GLY A 273 1.79 0.12 22.77
C GLY A 273 2.40 -0.49 24.02
N GLY A 274 1.88 -0.15 25.20
CA GLY A 274 2.26 -0.82 26.43
C GLY A 274 1.17 -0.67 27.49
N ASP A 275 1.14 -1.59 28.43
CA ASP A 275 0.27 -1.50 29.60
C ASP A 275 0.88 -0.55 30.63
N ASN A 276 0.04 0.23 31.31
CA ASN A 276 0.48 1.04 32.45
C ASN A 276 -0.64 1.22 33.49
N GLU A 277 -0.42 2.14 34.43
CA GLU A 277 -1.37 2.52 35.47
C GLU A 277 -2.70 3.06 34.93
N ARG A 278 -2.70 3.76 33.78
CA ARG A 278 -3.93 4.25 33.12
C ARG A 278 -4.73 3.15 32.46
N GLY A 279 -4.11 2.06 32.03
CA GLY A 279 -4.82 1.01 31.33
C GLY A 279 -3.95 0.07 30.53
N PRO A 280 -4.58 -0.88 29.84
CA PRO A 280 -3.90 -1.76 28.90
C PRO A 280 -3.40 -1.01 27.66
N ARG A 281 -2.46 -1.63 26.95
CA ARG A 281 -2.10 -1.30 25.58
C ARG A 281 -3.34 -1.39 24.68
N GLY A 282 -3.21 -0.85 23.48
CA GLY A 282 -4.22 -0.95 22.45
C GLY A 282 -4.46 -2.39 22.02
N TYR A 283 -5.68 -2.67 21.60
CA TYR A 283 -6.07 -3.89 20.92
C TYR A 283 -7.08 -3.51 19.84
N ASP A 284 -6.97 -4.11 18.67
CA ASP A 284 -8.12 -4.15 17.76
C ASP A 284 -8.96 -5.37 18.09
N GLU A 285 -10.26 -5.26 17.85
CA GLU A 285 -11.23 -6.28 18.21
C GLU A 285 -12.02 -6.75 17.00
N VAL A 286 -12.33 -8.05 16.95
CA VAL A 286 -13.45 -8.55 16.18
C VAL A 286 -14.48 -9.07 17.18
N ASN A 287 -15.69 -8.56 17.08
CA ASN A 287 -16.74 -8.76 18.07
C ASN A 287 -17.92 -9.53 17.49
N GLN A 288 -18.71 -10.13 18.38
CA GLN A 288 -19.92 -10.88 18.06
C GLN A 288 -21.03 -10.50 19.04
N ALA A 289 -22.20 -10.11 18.53
CA ALA A 289 -23.40 -9.88 19.31
C ALA A 289 -24.49 -10.88 18.93
N LYS A 290 -24.69 -11.89 19.79
CA LYS A 290 -25.85 -12.79 19.72
C LYS A 290 -27.12 -12.15 20.26
N THR A 291 -26.96 -11.15 21.13
CA THR A 291 -28.01 -10.28 21.67
C THR A 291 -27.45 -8.87 21.84
N ALA A 292 -28.31 -7.87 22.03
CA ALA A 292 -27.89 -6.52 22.39
C ALA A 292 -26.98 -6.50 23.64
N GLY A 293 -26.08 -5.52 23.70
CA GLY A 293 -25.11 -5.43 24.79
C GLY A 293 -24.25 -4.17 24.79
N TYR A 294 -23.53 -3.99 25.90
CA TYR A 294 -22.48 -2.99 26.04
C TYR A 294 -21.11 -3.66 25.94
N PHE A 295 -20.28 -3.23 25.00
CA PHE A 295 -18.96 -3.81 24.66
C PHE A 295 -17.80 -2.95 25.14
N GLY A 296 -18.08 -2.03 26.07
CA GLY A 296 -17.08 -1.56 27.02
C GLY A 296 -16.34 -0.27 26.67
N TRP A 297 -16.15 0.11 25.41
CA TRP A 297 -15.38 1.32 25.08
C TRP A 297 -16.05 2.61 25.62
N PRO A 298 -15.30 3.56 26.24
CA PRO A 298 -13.85 3.60 26.45
C PRO A 298 -13.40 3.12 27.85
N LEU A 299 -14.29 2.48 28.61
CA LEU A 299 -13.99 2.01 29.97
C LEU A 299 -13.16 0.71 29.95
N PHE A 300 -13.39 -0.13 28.94
CA PHE A 300 -12.75 -1.43 28.77
C PHE A 300 -12.32 -1.64 27.32
N ILE A 301 -11.42 -2.58 27.12
CA ILE A 301 -10.97 -3.08 25.82
C ILE A 301 -10.60 -4.56 25.94
N ALA A 302 -10.45 -5.26 24.82
CA ALA A 302 -10.10 -6.67 24.74
C ALA A 302 -11.09 -7.52 25.55
N ASN A 303 -10.61 -8.49 26.33
CA ASN A 303 -11.43 -9.32 27.20
C ASN A 303 -11.89 -8.58 28.49
N ASN A 304 -12.47 -7.39 28.35
CA ASN A 304 -12.88 -6.48 29.44
C ASN A 304 -11.72 -5.97 30.32
N GLN A 305 -10.55 -5.75 29.74
CA GLN A 305 -9.43 -5.14 30.45
C GLN A 305 -9.75 -3.69 30.80
N PRO A 306 -9.73 -3.30 32.09
CA PRO A 306 -10.22 -1.99 32.51
C PRO A 306 -9.17 -0.89 32.38
N TYR A 307 -9.59 0.24 31.79
CA TYR A 307 -8.91 1.52 31.99
C TYR A 307 -9.16 2.06 33.40
N ALA A 308 -8.30 2.99 33.83
CA ALA A 308 -8.48 3.76 35.04
C ALA A 308 -9.11 5.13 34.72
N ALA A 309 -9.88 5.66 35.65
CA ALA A 309 -10.21 7.07 35.64
C ALA A 309 -8.91 7.89 35.62
N TYR A 310 -8.88 8.98 34.85
CA TYR A 310 -7.67 9.79 34.70
C TYR A 310 -8.02 11.27 34.69
N ASP A 311 -7.42 12.03 35.59
CA ASP A 311 -7.55 13.48 35.63
C ASP A 311 -6.49 14.10 34.73
N TYR A 312 -6.92 14.67 33.60
CA TYR A 312 -6.03 15.28 32.60
C TYR A 312 -5.44 16.62 33.03
N GLN A 313 -6.00 17.28 34.06
CA GLN A 313 -5.48 18.53 34.60
C GLN A 313 -4.37 18.27 35.61
N THR A 314 -4.59 17.33 36.53
CA THR A 314 -3.60 16.98 37.57
C THR A 314 -2.65 15.85 37.15
N LYS A 315 -2.97 15.16 36.05
CA LYS A 315 -2.28 13.95 35.55
C LYS A 315 -2.27 12.79 36.55
N GLN A 316 -3.31 12.70 37.38
CA GLN A 316 -3.45 11.64 38.37
C GLN A 316 -4.32 10.50 37.84
N THR A 317 -3.84 9.28 38.06
CA THR A 317 -4.57 8.05 37.77
C THR A 317 -5.41 7.66 38.99
N GLY A 318 -6.71 7.46 38.77
CA GLY A 318 -7.68 7.04 39.78
C GLY A 318 -7.94 5.54 39.78
N GLU A 319 -9.13 5.15 40.24
CA GLU A 319 -9.54 3.75 40.28
C GLU A 319 -9.86 3.20 38.87
N ARG A 320 -9.65 1.89 38.71
CA ARG A 320 -10.05 1.14 37.51
C ARG A 320 -11.56 0.94 37.48
N PHE A 321 -12.15 1.01 36.30
CA PHE A 321 -13.58 0.77 36.13
C PHE A 321 -13.93 -0.70 36.40
N ASP A 322 -15.15 -0.95 36.91
CA ASP A 322 -15.68 -2.29 37.17
C ASP A 322 -16.53 -2.77 35.97
N PRO A 323 -16.13 -3.83 35.24
CA PRO A 323 -16.88 -4.32 34.08
C PRO A 323 -18.26 -4.88 34.44
N LEU A 324 -18.50 -5.26 35.69
CA LEU A 324 -19.82 -5.75 36.13
C LEU A 324 -20.77 -4.62 36.52
N LYS A 325 -20.23 -3.45 36.89
CA LYS A 325 -21.00 -2.28 37.30
C LYS A 325 -20.38 -0.98 36.76
N PRO A 326 -20.28 -0.83 35.43
CA PRO A 326 -19.66 0.35 34.86
C PRO A 326 -20.48 1.62 35.11
N ILE A 327 -19.77 2.72 35.36
CA ILE A 327 -20.38 4.02 35.68
C ILE A 327 -19.74 5.10 34.83
N ASN A 328 -20.56 5.81 34.05
CA ASN A 328 -20.16 7.01 33.33
C ASN A 328 -20.52 8.27 34.14
N ARG A 329 -19.51 8.84 34.81
CA ARG A 329 -19.62 10.07 35.61
C ARG A 329 -19.20 11.33 34.85
N SER A 330 -19.01 11.23 33.53
CA SER A 330 -18.52 12.35 32.74
C SER A 330 -19.46 13.55 32.83
N VAL A 331 -18.89 14.75 32.88
CA VAL A 331 -19.66 16.01 32.82
C VAL A 331 -20.37 16.17 31.47
N PHE A 332 -19.91 15.45 30.44
CA PHE A 332 -20.51 15.42 29.11
C PHE A 332 -21.56 14.31 28.93
N ASN A 333 -21.80 13.47 29.94
CA ASN A 333 -22.81 12.42 29.86
C ASN A 333 -24.21 13.03 29.97
N THR A 334 -25.03 12.77 28.96
CA THR A 334 -26.44 13.20 28.90
C THR A 334 -27.43 12.07 29.17
N GLY A 335 -26.94 10.83 29.28
CA GLY A 335 -27.73 9.64 29.52
C GLY A 335 -27.62 9.10 30.95
N SER A 336 -28.01 7.84 31.14
CA SER A 336 -27.83 7.13 32.40
C SER A 336 -26.35 7.07 32.82
N PRO A 337 -26.02 7.38 34.09
CA PRO A 337 -24.67 7.17 34.61
C PRO A 337 -24.39 5.69 34.90
N LEU A 338 -25.41 4.89 35.20
CA LEU A 338 -25.27 3.44 35.41
C LEU A 338 -25.39 2.74 34.05
N LEU A 339 -24.36 2.00 33.69
CA LEU A 339 -24.27 1.29 32.41
C LEU A 339 -24.55 -0.21 32.59
N PRO A 340 -25.02 -0.92 31.56
CA PRO A 340 -25.10 -2.38 31.57
C PRO A 340 -23.71 -3.00 31.80
N PRO A 341 -23.62 -4.24 32.33
CA PRO A 341 -22.35 -4.96 32.41
C PRO A 341 -21.67 -5.05 31.04
N ALA A 342 -20.35 -4.88 31.00
CA ALA A 342 -19.56 -4.97 29.78
C ALA A 342 -19.41 -6.42 29.32
N GLN A 343 -19.59 -6.65 28.02
CA GLN A 343 -19.31 -7.91 27.36
C GLN A 343 -17.87 -7.89 26.80
N PRO A 344 -17.09 -8.97 27.01
CA PRO A 344 -15.72 -9.02 26.53
C PRO A 344 -15.68 -9.11 25.01
N ALA A 345 -14.60 -8.61 24.42
CA ALA A 345 -14.35 -8.80 23.00
C ALA A 345 -14.22 -10.29 22.65
N TRP A 346 -14.70 -10.66 21.46
CA TRP A 346 -14.70 -12.05 21.04
C TRP A 346 -13.35 -12.53 20.52
N ILE A 347 -12.70 -11.70 19.69
CA ILE A 347 -11.32 -11.83 19.24
C ILE A 347 -10.65 -10.48 19.47
N TYR A 348 -9.42 -10.47 19.96
CA TYR A 348 -8.67 -9.23 20.19
C TYR A 348 -7.17 -9.45 20.01
N TYR A 349 -6.47 -8.47 19.44
CA TYR A 349 -5.04 -8.60 19.20
C TYR A 349 -4.31 -7.25 19.29
N PRO A 350 -3.10 -7.23 19.88
CA PRO A 350 -2.29 -6.03 19.96
C PRO A 350 -1.49 -5.82 18.66
N GLY A 351 -0.67 -4.76 18.63
CA GLY A 351 0.28 -4.56 17.53
C GLY A 351 1.35 -5.65 17.52
N GLY A 352 1.74 -6.15 18.71
CA GLY A 352 2.60 -7.32 18.86
C GLY A 352 1.88 -8.67 18.65
N PRO A 353 2.59 -9.78 18.91
CA PRO A 353 1.99 -11.11 18.89
C PRO A 353 0.86 -11.22 19.92
N SER A 354 -0.27 -11.76 19.50
CA SER A 354 -1.34 -12.14 20.42
C SER A 354 -1.03 -13.50 21.04
N GLU A 355 -1.14 -13.61 22.36
CA GLU A 355 -1.01 -14.90 23.05
C GLU A 355 -2.22 -15.80 22.81
N GLU A 356 -3.41 -15.21 22.71
CA GLU A 356 -4.67 -15.95 22.54
C GLU A 356 -4.99 -16.24 21.08
N PHE A 357 -4.55 -15.36 20.16
CA PHE A 357 -4.82 -15.48 18.72
C PHE A 357 -3.55 -15.31 17.88
N PRO A 358 -2.53 -16.17 18.06
CA PRO A 358 -1.22 -16.04 17.40
C PRO A 358 -1.31 -16.12 15.86
N GLU A 359 -2.37 -16.73 15.32
CA GLU A 359 -2.61 -16.88 13.88
C GLU A 359 -2.81 -15.54 13.16
N LEU A 360 -3.18 -14.49 13.89
CA LEU A 360 -3.43 -13.14 13.35
C LEU A 360 -2.13 -12.32 13.16
N GLY A 361 -0.99 -12.86 13.58
CA GLY A 361 0.32 -12.24 13.40
C GLY A 361 0.49 -10.92 14.15
N SER A 362 1.32 -10.03 13.62
CA SER A 362 1.70 -8.76 14.27
C SER A 362 1.98 -7.65 13.25
N GLY A 363 1.98 -6.38 13.68
CA GLY A 363 2.07 -5.17 12.84
C GLY A 363 0.97 -4.14 13.15
N GLY A 364 0.71 -3.20 12.23
CA GLY A 364 -0.42 -2.28 12.32
C GLY A 364 -1.77 -2.98 12.46
N ARG A 365 -2.80 -2.29 12.96
CA ARG A 365 -4.11 -2.92 13.20
C ARG A 365 -5.23 -2.07 12.65
N THR A 366 -6.12 -2.74 11.93
CA THR A 366 -7.36 -2.17 11.38
C THR A 366 -8.39 -3.28 11.20
N ALA A 367 -8.84 -3.89 12.30
CA ALA A 367 -9.76 -5.03 12.29
C ALA A 367 -11.06 -4.70 11.57
N CYS A 368 -11.48 -5.60 10.69
CA CYS A 368 -12.77 -5.58 10.01
C CYS A 368 -13.41 -6.97 10.09
N ALA A 369 -14.75 -7.02 10.15
CA ALA A 369 -15.49 -8.26 10.00
C ALA A 369 -16.20 -8.27 8.65
N GLY A 370 -16.00 -9.34 7.90
CA GLY A 370 -16.67 -9.61 6.62
C GLY A 370 -17.80 -10.62 6.79
N PRO A 371 -18.24 -11.24 5.68
CA PRO A 371 -19.41 -12.09 5.66
C PRO A 371 -19.14 -13.46 6.27
N THR A 372 -20.21 -14.12 6.67
CA THR A 372 -20.20 -15.56 6.96
C THR A 372 -20.43 -16.36 5.68
N TYR A 373 -19.81 -17.54 5.61
CA TYR A 373 -20.04 -18.52 4.55
C TYR A 373 -20.61 -19.80 5.11
N ASP A 374 -21.66 -20.25 4.46
CA ASP A 374 -22.35 -21.48 4.80
C ASP A 374 -22.50 -22.35 3.56
N PHE A 375 -21.66 -23.38 3.49
CA PHE A 375 -21.73 -24.34 2.40
C PHE A 375 -23.13 -24.96 2.30
N SER A 376 -23.67 -24.97 1.09
CA SER A 376 -24.92 -25.66 0.76
C SER A 376 -24.62 -26.73 -0.29
N PRO A 377 -24.76 -28.03 0.04
CA PRO A 377 -24.64 -29.11 -0.94
C PRO A 377 -25.67 -29.00 -2.08
N SER A 378 -26.83 -28.41 -1.79
CA SER A 378 -27.92 -28.21 -2.76
C SER A 378 -27.71 -27.05 -3.73
N LEU A 379 -26.80 -26.12 -3.42
CA LEU A 379 -26.45 -25.03 -4.31
C LEU A 379 -25.63 -25.57 -5.49
N ASN A 380 -26.23 -25.63 -6.68
CA ASN A 380 -25.56 -26.05 -7.90
C ASN A 380 -24.77 -24.89 -8.51
N SER A 381 -23.63 -24.57 -7.91
CA SER A 381 -22.68 -23.56 -8.42
C SER A 381 -21.33 -24.22 -8.66
N PRO A 382 -20.75 -24.10 -9.88
CA PRO A 382 -19.47 -24.72 -10.22
C PRO A 382 -18.29 -24.05 -9.51
N THR A 383 -18.45 -22.80 -9.09
CA THR A 383 -17.37 -21.98 -8.51
C THR A 383 -17.58 -21.61 -7.03
N LYS A 384 -18.64 -22.12 -6.39
CA LYS A 384 -18.87 -21.90 -4.95
C LYS A 384 -17.67 -22.38 -4.14
N PHE A 385 -17.41 -21.68 -3.04
CA PHE A 385 -16.39 -22.09 -2.07
C PHE A 385 -16.61 -23.55 -1.60
N PRO A 386 -15.54 -24.28 -1.25
CA PRO A 386 -15.62 -25.68 -0.83
C PRO A 386 -16.25 -25.83 0.55
N GLU A 387 -16.71 -27.06 0.85
CA GLU A 387 -17.28 -27.43 2.16
C GLU A 387 -16.33 -27.15 3.33
N HIS A 388 -15.02 -27.10 3.07
CA HIS A 388 -14.00 -26.70 4.05
C HIS A 388 -14.33 -25.38 4.75
N PHE A 389 -14.96 -24.40 4.07
CA PHE A 389 -15.32 -23.11 4.67
C PHE A 389 -16.75 -23.08 5.24
N HIS A 390 -17.42 -24.23 5.38
CA HIS A 390 -18.74 -24.29 5.99
C HIS A 390 -18.71 -23.70 7.42
N ARG A 391 -19.60 -22.73 7.67
CA ARG A 391 -19.71 -22.00 8.94
C ARG A 391 -18.44 -21.22 9.28
N CYS A 392 -17.91 -20.51 8.31
CA CYS A 392 -16.77 -19.60 8.53
C CYS A 392 -17.22 -18.15 8.53
N LEU A 393 -16.70 -17.34 9.47
CA LEU A 393 -16.67 -15.89 9.34
C LEU A 393 -15.34 -15.50 8.66
N PHE A 394 -15.38 -14.64 7.65
CA PHE A 394 -14.18 -14.07 7.05
C PHE A 394 -13.87 -12.73 7.70
N ILE A 395 -12.77 -12.66 8.45
CA ILE A 395 -12.26 -11.43 9.05
C ILE A 395 -11.07 -10.94 8.23
N TYR A 396 -10.84 -9.64 8.21
CA TYR A 396 -9.78 -9.06 7.38
C TYR A 396 -9.24 -7.77 7.98
N GLU A 397 -8.09 -7.35 7.47
CA GLU A 397 -7.34 -6.26 8.07
C GLU A 397 -6.58 -5.45 7.03
N TRP A 398 -6.79 -4.14 7.07
CA TRP A 398 -6.36 -3.22 6.03
C TRP A 398 -4.84 -2.98 6.03
N SER A 399 -4.20 -2.90 7.20
CA SER A 399 -2.80 -2.50 7.34
C SER A 399 -1.82 -3.63 7.02
N ARG A 400 -2.15 -4.89 7.36
CA ARG A 400 -1.30 -6.07 7.08
C ARG A 400 -1.80 -6.93 5.90
N ASN A 401 -2.82 -6.49 5.15
CA ASN A 401 -3.25 -7.11 3.88
C ASN A 401 -3.71 -8.58 3.96
N TRP A 402 -4.23 -9.03 5.10
CA TRP A 402 -4.68 -10.42 5.26
C TRP A 402 -6.19 -10.55 5.34
N ILE A 403 -6.64 -11.76 5.01
CA ILE A 403 -7.97 -12.29 5.30
C ILE A 403 -7.75 -13.58 6.10
N ALA A 404 -8.58 -13.84 7.10
CA ALA A 404 -8.58 -15.07 7.86
C ALA A 404 -10.01 -15.65 7.96
N ALA A 405 -10.11 -16.96 7.90
CA ALA A 405 -11.36 -17.69 8.10
C ALA A 405 -11.44 -18.17 9.55
N VAL A 406 -12.45 -17.69 10.28
CA VAL A 406 -12.81 -18.15 11.63
C VAL A 406 -13.85 -19.24 11.48
N HIS A 407 -13.45 -20.50 11.65
CA HIS A 407 -14.34 -21.66 11.63
C HIS A 407 -15.17 -21.70 12.91
N LEU A 408 -16.48 -21.92 12.78
CA LEU A 408 -17.43 -21.82 13.89
C LEU A 408 -18.07 -23.15 14.25
N ASN A 409 -18.14 -23.45 15.54
CA ASN A 409 -18.92 -24.55 16.08
C ASN A 409 -20.43 -24.31 15.91
N ASP A 410 -21.24 -25.33 16.23
CA ASP A 410 -22.70 -25.29 16.12
C ASP A 410 -23.37 -24.12 16.84
N ASP A 411 -22.81 -23.70 17.97
CA ASP A 411 -23.26 -22.58 18.79
C ASP A 411 -22.64 -21.22 18.40
N SER A 412 -21.95 -21.16 17.26
CA SER A 412 -21.21 -20.00 16.75
C SER A 412 -20.04 -19.54 17.62
N SER A 413 -19.50 -20.42 18.48
CA SER A 413 -18.19 -20.22 19.13
C SER A 413 -17.03 -20.53 18.17
N ILE A 414 -15.84 -20.00 18.45
CA ILE A 414 -14.64 -20.23 17.63
C ILE A 414 -14.23 -21.70 17.75
N GLN A 415 -14.12 -22.37 16.60
CA GLN A 415 -13.51 -23.70 16.50
C GLN A 415 -12.01 -23.57 16.22
N ARG A 416 -11.64 -22.78 15.20
CA ARG A 416 -10.25 -22.47 14.83
C ARG A 416 -10.20 -21.22 13.94
N ILE A 417 -9.03 -20.59 13.88
CA ILE A 417 -8.75 -19.50 12.95
C ILE A 417 -7.68 -20.00 11.97
N GLU A 418 -7.87 -19.77 10.68
CA GLU A 418 -6.86 -20.06 9.67
C GLU A 418 -6.63 -18.86 8.72
N PRO A 419 -5.38 -18.57 8.33
CA PRO A 419 -5.12 -17.60 7.27
C PRO A 419 -5.79 -18.03 5.94
N PHE A 420 -6.55 -17.12 5.32
CA PHE A 420 -7.21 -17.38 4.06
C PHE A 420 -6.29 -17.01 2.89
N LEU A 421 -5.87 -18.03 2.13
CA LEU A 421 -5.00 -17.88 0.95
C LEU A 421 -3.73 -17.05 1.20
N PRO A 422 -2.86 -17.43 2.15
CA PRO A 422 -1.70 -16.61 2.55
C PRO A 422 -0.66 -16.40 1.43
N SER A 423 -0.71 -17.18 0.35
CA SER A 423 0.13 -16.98 -0.84
C SER A 423 -0.49 -16.08 -1.90
N MET A 424 -1.78 -15.73 -1.76
CA MET A 424 -2.48 -14.78 -2.62
C MET A 424 -2.34 -13.39 -2.02
N ARG A 425 -1.81 -12.45 -2.80
CA ARG A 425 -1.70 -11.06 -2.35
C ARG A 425 -3.08 -10.40 -2.42
N PHE A 426 -3.55 -9.93 -1.28
CA PHE A 426 -4.58 -8.91 -1.18
C PHE A 426 -3.93 -7.55 -1.02
N THR A 427 -4.56 -6.50 -1.54
CA THR A 427 -4.10 -5.12 -1.33
C THR A 427 -5.16 -4.37 -0.56
N ARG A 428 -4.96 -4.26 0.74
CA ARG A 428 -5.78 -3.49 1.68
C ARG A 428 -7.27 -3.74 1.49
N PRO A 429 -7.74 -4.97 1.77
CA PRO A 429 -9.16 -5.28 1.69
C PRO A 429 -9.94 -4.35 2.63
N ILE A 430 -10.99 -3.72 2.13
CA ILE A 430 -11.83 -2.80 2.93
C ILE A 430 -13.27 -3.27 3.06
N ASP A 431 -13.74 -4.10 2.14
CA ASP A 431 -15.10 -4.64 2.17
C ASP A 431 -15.19 -5.92 1.35
N MET A 432 -16.15 -6.78 1.69
CA MET A 432 -16.35 -8.06 1.00
C MET A 432 -17.75 -8.62 1.21
N GLU A 433 -18.27 -9.33 0.21
CA GLU A 433 -19.60 -9.95 0.27
C GLU A 433 -19.65 -11.25 -0.55
N PHE A 434 -20.43 -12.23 -0.09
CA PHE A 434 -20.75 -13.42 -0.88
C PHE A 434 -22.01 -13.18 -1.71
N ASP A 435 -21.98 -13.60 -2.97
CA ASP A 435 -23.19 -13.69 -3.78
C ASP A 435 -24.02 -14.96 -3.48
N ARG A 436 -25.18 -15.08 -4.10
CA ARG A 436 -26.05 -16.27 -3.97
C ARG A 436 -25.45 -17.53 -4.61
N GLN A 437 -24.39 -17.39 -5.39
CA GLN A 437 -23.65 -18.46 -6.06
C GLN A 437 -22.49 -18.95 -5.19
N GLY A 438 -22.26 -18.36 -4.02
CA GLY A 438 -21.23 -18.76 -3.07
C GLY A 438 -19.82 -18.33 -3.49
N VAL A 439 -19.72 -17.23 -4.24
CA VAL A 439 -18.49 -16.60 -4.72
C VAL A 439 -18.23 -15.33 -3.89
N LEU A 440 -16.97 -15.08 -3.51
CA LEU A 440 -16.59 -13.93 -2.67
C LEU A 440 -16.13 -12.76 -3.53
N TYR A 441 -16.66 -11.58 -3.25
CA TYR A 441 -16.24 -10.31 -3.84
C TYR A 441 -15.49 -9.51 -2.80
N VAL A 442 -14.42 -8.81 -3.20
CA VAL A 442 -13.59 -8.02 -2.28
C VAL A 442 -13.23 -6.70 -2.93
N ILE A 443 -13.41 -5.59 -2.20
CA ILE A 443 -12.83 -4.30 -2.57
C ILE A 443 -11.42 -4.21 -2.01
N GLU A 444 -10.46 -3.96 -2.89
CA GLU A 444 -9.06 -3.65 -2.58
C GLU A 444 -8.85 -2.13 -2.68
N TYR A 445 -8.44 -1.49 -1.58
CA TYR A 445 -8.35 -0.02 -1.51
C TYR A 445 -7.12 0.56 -2.20
N GLY A 446 -6.07 -0.26 -2.43
CA GLY A 446 -4.82 0.14 -3.08
C GLY A 446 -3.65 0.40 -2.12
N GLU A 447 -2.46 0.59 -2.68
CA GLU A 447 -1.15 0.63 -1.99
C GLU A 447 -0.88 1.92 -1.19
N THR A 448 -1.67 2.99 -1.29
CA THR A 448 -1.54 4.18 -0.43
C THR A 448 -2.85 4.57 0.27
N TRP A 449 -2.80 5.53 1.20
CA TRP A 449 -4.01 6.15 1.73
C TRP A 449 -4.49 7.25 0.77
N GLY A 450 -5.80 7.39 0.61
CA GLY A 450 -6.41 8.32 -0.34
C GLY A 450 -6.69 7.68 -1.71
N ARG A 451 -6.55 8.46 -2.80
CA ARG A 451 -6.85 7.99 -4.16
C ARG A 451 -5.74 7.07 -4.67
N ASN A 452 -6.12 5.85 -5.06
CA ASN A 452 -5.21 4.83 -5.56
C ASN A 452 -5.56 4.42 -6.99
N PRO A 453 -4.62 4.49 -7.96
CA PRO A 453 -4.88 4.02 -9.32
C PRO A 453 -5.05 2.49 -9.40
N ASP A 454 -4.61 1.76 -8.38
CA ASP A 454 -4.66 0.31 -8.24
C ASP A 454 -5.83 -0.19 -7.38
N ALA A 455 -6.69 0.70 -6.87
CA ALA A 455 -7.91 0.32 -6.16
C ALA A 455 -8.87 -0.41 -7.10
N LYS A 456 -9.49 -1.51 -6.64
CA LYS A 456 -10.23 -2.41 -7.52
C LYS A 456 -11.26 -3.26 -6.79
N LEU A 457 -12.21 -3.78 -7.57
CA LEU A 457 -13.13 -4.84 -7.15
C LEU A 457 -12.65 -6.15 -7.76
N ILE A 458 -12.44 -7.15 -6.91
CA ILE A 458 -12.03 -8.49 -7.30
C ILE A 458 -13.11 -9.51 -6.95
N ARG A 459 -13.10 -10.63 -7.67
CA ARG A 459 -13.95 -11.80 -7.47
C ARG A 459 -13.06 -13.01 -7.24
N LEU A 460 -13.44 -13.85 -6.28
CA LEU A 460 -12.77 -15.10 -5.94
C LEU A 460 -13.67 -16.29 -6.24
N ASP A 461 -13.25 -17.13 -7.17
CA ASP A 461 -13.96 -18.35 -7.58
C ASP A 461 -13.17 -19.60 -7.15
N TYR A 462 -13.87 -20.66 -6.71
CA TYR A 462 -13.25 -21.96 -6.43
C TYR A 462 -13.52 -22.96 -7.57
N HIS A 463 -12.56 -23.15 -8.46
CA HIS A 463 -12.74 -23.98 -9.65
C HIS A 463 -12.54 -25.48 -9.38
N ARG A 464 -13.59 -26.27 -9.62
CA ARG A 464 -13.57 -27.73 -9.60
C ARG A 464 -13.31 -28.28 -11.00
N GLY A 465 -12.49 -29.33 -11.09
CA GLY A 465 -12.10 -29.91 -12.38
C GLY A 465 -10.92 -29.15 -13.01
N ASN A 466 -11.03 -28.90 -14.32
CA ASN A 466 -10.04 -28.19 -15.14
C ASN A 466 -9.78 -26.78 -14.60
N ARG A 467 -8.51 -26.38 -14.51
CA ARG A 467 -8.12 -25.06 -14.01
C ARG A 467 -8.02 -24.11 -15.19
N ALA A 468 -8.58 -22.91 -15.04
CA ALA A 468 -8.43 -21.90 -16.07
C ALA A 468 -6.95 -21.49 -16.20
N PRO A 469 -6.49 -21.16 -17.43
CA PRO A 469 -5.16 -20.65 -17.63
C PRO A 469 -4.98 -19.30 -16.94
N THR A 470 -3.79 -19.01 -16.45
CA THR A 470 -3.41 -17.68 -15.98
C THR A 470 -2.89 -16.87 -17.16
N ALA A 471 -3.58 -15.79 -17.51
CA ALA A 471 -3.15 -14.87 -18.57
C ALA A 471 -2.25 -13.76 -18.01
N GLN A 472 -1.21 -13.40 -18.78
CA GLN A 472 -0.35 -12.24 -18.54
C GLN A 472 0.00 -11.58 -19.89
N ILE A 473 0.05 -10.25 -19.91
CA ILE A 473 0.41 -9.47 -21.09
C ILE A 473 1.77 -8.80 -20.86
N ARG A 474 2.62 -8.82 -21.89
CA ARG A 474 3.76 -7.92 -22.04
C ARG A 474 3.59 -7.09 -23.30
N ALA A 475 4.03 -5.84 -23.24
CA ALA A 475 4.18 -4.96 -24.39
C ALA A 475 5.59 -4.38 -24.44
N ASP A 476 6.14 -4.16 -25.63
CA ASP A 476 7.40 -3.45 -25.80
C ASP A 476 7.28 -1.95 -25.49
N LYS A 477 6.07 -1.38 -25.67
CA LYS A 477 5.73 0.02 -25.42
C LYS A 477 4.33 0.14 -24.81
N LEU A 478 4.18 1.06 -23.86
CA LEU A 478 2.90 1.37 -23.23
C LEU A 478 2.33 2.72 -23.68
N ALA A 479 3.15 3.57 -24.29
CA ALA A 479 2.74 4.86 -24.81
C ALA A 479 3.56 5.25 -26.05
N GLY A 480 3.03 6.16 -26.86
CA GLY A 480 3.70 6.63 -28.07
C GLY A 480 2.80 7.48 -28.96
N LYS A 481 3.43 8.27 -29.83
CA LYS A 481 2.74 9.05 -30.87
C LYS A 481 2.05 8.14 -31.88
N GLU A 482 0.88 8.55 -32.36
CA GLU A 482 0.19 7.87 -33.44
C GLU A 482 0.90 8.08 -34.81
N PRO A 483 0.98 7.06 -35.69
CA PRO A 483 0.57 5.69 -35.45
C PRO A 483 1.54 4.94 -34.52
N LEU A 484 1.02 4.35 -33.44
CA LEU A 484 1.80 3.59 -32.47
C LEU A 484 1.78 2.11 -32.82
N GLN A 485 2.94 1.54 -33.17
CA GLN A 485 3.12 0.10 -33.31
C GLN A 485 3.64 -0.50 -32.00
N VAL A 486 2.98 -1.56 -31.52
CA VAL A 486 3.27 -2.27 -30.26
C VAL A 486 3.38 -3.77 -30.51
N GLU A 487 4.45 -4.37 -30.00
CA GLU A 487 4.60 -5.81 -29.89
C GLU A 487 3.93 -6.31 -28.60
N LEU A 488 2.93 -7.17 -28.75
CA LEU A 488 2.21 -7.78 -27.63
C LEU A 488 2.63 -9.25 -27.50
N SER A 489 2.83 -9.70 -26.27
CA SER A 489 3.24 -11.06 -25.95
C SER A 489 2.51 -11.61 -24.72
N SER A 490 2.16 -12.89 -24.75
CA SER A 490 1.60 -13.62 -23.62
C SER A 490 2.66 -14.19 -22.66
N ASP A 491 3.94 -13.81 -22.80
CA ASP A 491 5.04 -14.34 -22.00
C ASP A 491 4.79 -14.12 -20.49
N GLY A 492 4.76 -15.21 -19.72
CA GLY A 492 4.37 -15.23 -18.31
C GLY A 492 2.97 -15.83 -18.07
N SER A 493 2.19 -16.02 -19.13
CA SER A 493 0.98 -16.82 -19.09
C SER A 493 1.30 -18.30 -18.90
N SER A 494 0.44 -19.03 -18.21
CA SER A 494 0.61 -20.46 -17.99
C SER A 494 -0.72 -21.16 -17.81
N ASP A 495 -0.73 -22.46 -18.11
CA ASP A 495 -1.80 -23.35 -17.73
C ASP A 495 -1.27 -24.32 -16.67
N LYS A 496 -2.01 -24.48 -15.57
CA LYS A 496 -1.54 -25.32 -14.46
C LYS A 496 -1.75 -26.82 -14.77
N ASP A 497 -2.64 -27.17 -15.69
CA ASP A 497 -2.89 -28.53 -16.16
C ASP A 497 -1.96 -28.93 -17.32
N GLY A 498 -1.18 -27.98 -17.84
CA GLY A 498 -0.25 -28.17 -18.95
C GLY A 498 -0.95 -28.23 -20.31
N ASP A 499 -2.21 -27.78 -20.37
CA ASP A 499 -3.02 -27.80 -21.56
C ASP A 499 -2.53 -26.80 -22.62
N THR A 500 -2.80 -27.12 -23.89
CA THR A 500 -2.49 -26.22 -25.01
C THR A 500 -3.53 -25.10 -25.08
N LEU A 501 -3.08 -23.85 -25.02
CA LEU A 501 -3.96 -22.69 -24.95
C LEU A 501 -4.31 -22.11 -26.32
N GLN A 502 -5.55 -21.64 -26.44
CA GLN A 502 -6.01 -20.75 -27.50
C GLN A 502 -5.90 -19.32 -27.03
N TYR A 503 -5.47 -18.41 -27.92
CA TYR A 503 -5.22 -17.02 -27.62
C TYR A 503 -6.23 -16.15 -28.36
N ARG A 504 -6.77 -15.12 -27.71
CA ARG A 504 -7.54 -14.05 -28.34
C ARG A 504 -7.08 -12.74 -27.78
N TRP A 505 -6.53 -11.90 -28.64
CA TRP A 505 -6.16 -10.54 -28.30
C TRP A 505 -7.25 -9.61 -28.78
N LEU A 506 -7.78 -8.82 -27.87
CA LEU A 506 -8.87 -7.88 -28.11
C LEU A 506 -8.36 -6.48 -27.81
N VAL A 507 -8.88 -5.48 -28.53
CA VAL A 507 -8.61 -4.09 -28.24
C VAL A 507 -9.90 -3.29 -28.23
N SER A 508 -9.97 -2.30 -27.36
CA SER A 508 -11.00 -1.26 -27.42
C SER A 508 -10.35 0.10 -27.22
N LYS A 509 -10.97 1.12 -27.79
CA LYS A 509 -10.62 2.52 -27.54
C LYS A 509 -11.49 3.05 -26.41
N VAL A 510 -10.88 3.63 -25.40
CA VAL A 510 -11.59 4.26 -24.28
C VAL A 510 -12.28 5.53 -24.80
N PRO A 511 -13.59 5.71 -24.60
CA PRO A 511 -14.31 6.92 -25.00
C PRO A 511 -13.71 8.17 -24.35
N ALA A 512 -13.54 9.24 -25.12
CA ALA A 512 -13.14 10.54 -24.60
C ALA A 512 -14.33 11.22 -23.88
N SER A 513 -14.34 11.25 -22.55
CA SER A 513 -15.34 11.97 -21.75
C SER A 513 -14.82 13.33 -21.27
N PRO A 514 -15.62 14.43 -21.34
CA PRO A 514 -15.28 15.72 -20.75
C PRO A 514 -15.28 15.77 -19.22
N GLU A 515 -15.83 14.73 -18.56
CA GLU A 515 -15.90 14.62 -17.10
C GLU A 515 -14.94 13.54 -16.61
N ALA A 516 -13.76 13.96 -16.12
CA ALA A 516 -12.69 13.14 -15.51
C ALA A 516 -12.14 11.98 -16.39
N PRO A 517 -10.85 11.61 -16.26
CA PRO A 517 -10.35 10.41 -16.91
C PRO A 517 -11.05 9.19 -16.28
N GLN A 518 -11.99 8.59 -17.02
CA GLN A 518 -12.54 7.28 -16.68
C GLN A 518 -11.36 6.31 -16.60
N ALA A 519 -11.08 5.88 -15.38
CA ALA A 519 -10.45 4.62 -15.05
C ALA A 519 -10.89 3.51 -16.00
N ALA A 520 -9.93 2.71 -16.47
CA ALA A 520 -10.07 1.58 -17.39
C ALA A 520 -11.22 0.62 -16.99
N SER A 521 -12.44 0.98 -17.37
CA SER A 521 -13.59 0.08 -17.29
C SER A 521 -13.33 -1.07 -18.25
N ARG A 522 -13.59 -2.31 -17.83
CA ARG A 522 -13.58 -3.45 -18.74
C ARG A 522 -14.50 -3.09 -19.92
N PRO A 523 -14.01 -3.11 -21.18
CA PRO A 523 -14.82 -2.69 -22.31
C PRO A 523 -16.01 -3.63 -22.43
N ALA A 524 -17.19 -3.11 -22.77
CA ALA A 524 -18.33 -3.97 -23.07
C ALA A 524 -17.93 -4.96 -24.18
N PRO A 525 -18.37 -6.23 -24.15
CA PRO A 525 -17.98 -7.23 -25.15
C PRO A 525 -18.24 -6.81 -26.61
N ALA A 526 -19.17 -5.87 -26.84
CA ALA A 526 -19.49 -5.33 -28.15
C ALA A 526 -18.45 -4.32 -28.70
N ASP A 527 -17.63 -3.72 -27.84
CA ASP A 527 -16.64 -2.70 -28.20
C ASP A 527 -15.21 -3.27 -28.35
N LEU A 528 -15.04 -4.56 -28.04
CA LEU A 528 -13.78 -5.30 -28.16
C LEU A 528 -13.58 -5.81 -29.59
N GLN A 529 -12.58 -5.28 -30.27
CA GLN A 529 -12.17 -5.73 -31.60
C GLN A 529 -11.07 -6.79 -31.49
N LEU A 530 -11.24 -7.94 -32.14
CA LEU A 530 -10.22 -8.99 -32.21
C LEU A 530 -9.05 -8.52 -33.08
N ILE A 531 -7.84 -8.49 -32.51
CA ILE A 531 -6.61 -8.05 -33.17
C ILE A 531 -5.61 -9.19 -33.44
N GLY A 532 -5.82 -10.37 -32.83
CA GLY A 532 -5.07 -11.58 -33.21
C GLY A 532 -5.29 -12.77 -32.29
N THR A 533 -4.69 -13.90 -32.63
CA THR A 533 -4.93 -15.19 -31.96
C THR A 533 -3.66 -16.02 -31.74
N THR A 534 -2.50 -15.37 -31.75
CA THR A 534 -1.19 -15.99 -31.54
C THR A 534 -0.61 -15.55 -30.19
N PRO A 535 0.32 -16.31 -29.58
CA PRO A 535 0.97 -15.92 -28.31
C PRO A 535 1.68 -14.57 -28.37
N LYS A 536 2.17 -14.20 -29.57
CA LYS A 536 2.79 -12.90 -29.87
C LYS A 536 2.16 -12.31 -31.11
N LEU A 537 1.95 -10.99 -31.13
CA LEU A 537 1.47 -10.27 -32.31
C LEU A 537 1.94 -8.82 -32.32
N GLN A 538 1.90 -8.21 -33.50
CA GLN A 538 2.14 -6.78 -33.70
C GLN A 538 0.81 -6.08 -33.93
N TRP A 539 0.54 -5.03 -33.15
CA TRP A 539 -0.67 -4.22 -33.30
C TRP A 539 -0.30 -2.76 -33.58
N THR A 540 -1.14 -2.04 -34.33
CA THR A 540 -0.88 -0.65 -34.70
C THR A 540 -2.12 0.22 -34.47
N ALA A 541 -1.96 1.26 -33.67
CA ALA A 541 -2.99 2.24 -33.37
C ALA A 541 -2.76 3.52 -34.17
N THR A 542 -3.63 3.84 -35.11
CA THR A 542 -3.49 5.04 -35.96
C THR A 542 -4.20 6.28 -35.41
N GLN A 543 -5.08 6.11 -34.43
CA GLN A 543 -5.82 7.22 -33.84
C GLN A 543 -5.37 7.48 -32.41
N ARG A 544 -5.25 8.75 -32.04
CA ARG A 544 -5.06 9.18 -30.66
C ARG A 544 -6.16 8.66 -29.74
N GLY A 545 -5.78 8.29 -28.52
CA GLY A 545 -6.69 7.83 -27.48
C GLY A 545 -6.02 6.84 -26.54
N VAL A 546 -6.71 6.54 -25.45
CA VAL A 546 -6.34 5.44 -24.55
C VAL A 546 -6.99 4.17 -25.07
N TYR A 547 -6.25 3.07 -25.10
CA TYR A 547 -6.71 1.77 -25.56
C TYR A 547 -6.53 0.74 -24.47
N ASN A 548 -7.52 -0.13 -24.28
CA ASN A 548 -7.38 -1.33 -23.46
C ASN A 548 -7.15 -2.52 -24.38
N VAL A 549 -5.99 -3.17 -24.22
CA VAL A 549 -5.65 -4.44 -24.85
C VAL A 549 -5.95 -5.55 -23.86
N GLN A 550 -6.75 -6.52 -24.26
CA GLN A 550 -7.10 -7.68 -23.45
C GLN A 550 -6.58 -8.95 -24.11
N LEU A 551 -5.96 -9.83 -23.33
CA LEU A 551 -5.60 -11.18 -23.72
C LEU A 551 -6.59 -12.13 -23.05
N GLU A 552 -7.33 -12.89 -23.84
CA GLU A 552 -8.11 -14.03 -23.38
C GLU A 552 -7.37 -15.32 -23.77
N LEU A 553 -7.15 -16.19 -22.80
CA LEU A 553 -6.65 -17.54 -22.99
C LEU A 553 -7.82 -18.50 -22.80
N THR A 554 -7.88 -19.56 -23.61
CA THR A 554 -8.88 -20.63 -23.45
C THR A 554 -8.20 -21.98 -23.60
N ASP A 555 -8.35 -22.87 -22.61
CA ASP A 555 -7.86 -24.25 -22.70
C ASP A 555 -8.85 -25.16 -23.46
N PRO A 556 -8.45 -26.40 -23.85
CA PRO A 556 -9.30 -27.32 -24.62
C PRO A 556 -10.55 -27.80 -23.88
N GLN A 557 -10.55 -27.70 -22.56
CA GLN A 557 -11.65 -28.10 -21.69
C GLN A 557 -12.60 -26.92 -21.40
N GLY A 558 -12.30 -25.74 -21.92
CA GLY A 558 -13.14 -24.55 -21.91
C GLY A 558 -12.86 -23.56 -20.78
N GLY A 559 -11.84 -23.79 -19.93
CA GLY A 559 -11.41 -22.83 -18.92
C GLY A 559 -10.78 -21.60 -19.60
N ARG A 560 -10.98 -20.42 -18.99
CA ARG A 560 -10.59 -19.14 -19.59
C ARG A 560 -9.90 -18.23 -18.59
N GLY A 561 -8.77 -17.66 -18.99
CA GLY A 561 -8.07 -16.62 -18.24
C GLY A 561 -8.00 -15.33 -19.02
N THR A 562 -8.12 -14.18 -18.35
CA THR A 562 -8.01 -12.89 -19.01
C THR A 562 -7.02 -11.96 -18.32
N ALA A 563 -6.26 -11.20 -19.10
CA ALA A 563 -5.43 -10.09 -18.63
C ALA A 563 -5.73 -8.84 -19.46
N THR A 564 -5.58 -7.65 -18.87
CA THR A 564 -5.79 -6.37 -19.55
C THR A 564 -4.57 -5.47 -19.36
N LEU A 565 -4.19 -4.75 -20.40
CA LEU A 565 -3.10 -3.78 -20.44
C LEU A 565 -3.60 -2.49 -21.11
N THR A 566 -3.28 -1.34 -20.53
CA THR A 566 -3.63 -0.04 -21.11
C THR A 566 -2.48 0.52 -21.94
N LEU A 567 -2.79 1.00 -23.15
CA LEU A 567 -1.88 1.69 -24.06
C LEU A 567 -2.34 3.13 -24.27
N VAL A 568 -1.41 4.08 -24.21
CA VAL A 568 -1.67 5.51 -24.48
C VAL A 568 -1.15 5.88 -25.86
N VAL A 569 -2.06 6.19 -26.79
CA VAL A 569 -1.71 6.50 -28.18
C VAL A 569 -1.93 7.98 -28.42
N GLY A 570 -0.92 8.65 -28.97
CA GLY A 570 -0.93 10.09 -29.22
C GLY A 570 -0.45 10.97 -28.09
N ASN A 571 0.27 10.38 -27.15
CA ASN A 571 1.20 11.07 -26.27
C ASN A 571 2.43 10.17 -26.11
N ALA A 572 3.59 10.61 -26.60
CA ALA A 572 4.82 9.85 -26.52
C ALA A 572 5.45 9.96 -25.13
N VAL A 573 6.29 8.99 -24.77
CA VAL A 573 7.12 9.17 -23.58
C VAL A 573 8.16 10.24 -23.91
N PRO A 574 8.24 11.35 -23.16
CA PRO A 574 9.20 12.40 -23.47
C PRO A 574 10.63 11.91 -23.30
N GLU A 575 11.53 12.42 -24.15
CA GLU A 575 12.97 12.22 -24.01
C GLU A 575 13.56 13.33 -23.13
N LEU A 576 14.28 12.91 -22.10
CA LEU A 576 14.99 13.80 -21.19
C LEU A 576 16.49 13.57 -21.30
N GLN A 577 17.25 14.64 -21.54
CA GLN A 577 18.70 14.58 -21.64
C GLN A 577 19.38 15.70 -20.85
N PHE A 578 20.31 15.37 -19.97
CA PHE A 578 21.31 16.34 -19.51
C PHE A 578 22.24 16.72 -20.68
N VAL A 579 22.17 17.96 -21.16
CA VAL A 579 23.12 18.53 -22.13
C VAL A 579 24.47 18.75 -21.44
N ARG A 580 24.42 19.33 -20.23
CA ARG A 580 25.55 19.46 -19.31
C ARG A 580 25.02 19.54 -17.88
N PRO A 581 25.76 19.04 -16.88
CA PRO A 581 26.92 18.16 -17.04
C PRO A 581 26.50 16.79 -17.62
N LYS A 582 27.43 15.98 -18.09
CA LYS A 582 27.20 14.60 -18.54
C LYS A 582 27.57 13.61 -17.43
N HIS A 583 26.99 12.41 -17.47
CA HIS A 583 27.41 11.33 -16.57
C HIS A 583 28.92 11.07 -16.72
N GLY A 584 29.62 11.03 -15.59
CA GLY A 584 31.07 10.87 -15.50
C GLY A 584 31.87 12.18 -15.56
N ASP A 585 31.22 13.33 -15.82
CA ASP A 585 31.90 14.63 -15.73
C ASP A 585 32.39 14.90 -14.32
N PHE A 586 33.44 15.71 -14.21
CA PHE A 586 33.93 16.14 -12.91
C PHE A 586 33.03 17.23 -12.32
N PHE A 587 32.93 17.23 -10.99
CA PHE A 587 32.48 18.39 -10.23
C PHE A 587 33.56 18.79 -9.22
N ASP A 588 33.58 20.07 -8.89
CA ASP A 588 34.55 20.67 -7.98
C ASP A 588 33.84 21.12 -6.69
N LEU A 589 34.39 20.76 -5.54
CA LEU A 589 33.82 21.11 -4.25
C LEU A 589 33.89 22.63 -4.04
N GLY A 590 32.77 23.23 -3.63
CA GLY A 590 32.66 24.68 -3.46
C GLY A 590 32.42 25.46 -4.77
N GLU A 591 32.42 24.79 -5.93
CA GLU A 591 31.96 25.38 -7.18
C GLU A 591 30.46 25.11 -7.40
N ARG A 592 29.78 26.05 -8.06
CA ARG A 592 28.38 25.93 -8.45
C ARG A 592 28.25 24.98 -9.65
N VAL A 593 27.32 24.02 -9.57
CA VAL A 593 27.05 23.10 -10.70
C VAL A 593 25.87 23.62 -11.50
N SER A 594 26.15 24.20 -12.66
CA SER A 594 25.11 24.57 -13.61
C SER A 594 24.65 23.35 -14.40
N PHE A 595 23.34 23.11 -14.49
CA PHE A 595 22.78 22.12 -15.40
C PHE A 595 22.06 22.79 -16.57
N LYS A 596 22.04 22.10 -17.70
CA LYS A 596 21.15 22.36 -18.84
C LYS A 596 20.55 21.02 -19.25
N ILE A 597 19.23 20.95 -19.21
CA ILE A 597 18.42 19.85 -19.67
C ILE A 597 17.92 20.19 -21.07
N LYS A 598 17.90 19.18 -21.93
CA LYS A 598 17.14 19.17 -23.17
C LYS A 598 15.98 18.23 -22.96
N VAL A 599 14.79 18.75 -23.21
CA VAL A 599 13.57 17.96 -23.33
C VAL A 599 13.25 17.89 -24.80
N LYS A 600 12.95 16.69 -25.29
CA LYS A 600 12.35 16.49 -26.59
C LYS A 600 11.11 15.65 -26.39
N ASP A 601 9.98 16.22 -26.75
CA ASP A 601 8.71 15.55 -26.71
C ASP A 601 8.09 15.61 -28.10
N LEU A 602 7.50 14.50 -28.56
CA LEU A 602 7.00 14.43 -29.93
C LEU A 602 5.73 15.27 -30.13
N GLU A 603 5.04 15.60 -29.04
CA GLU A 603 3.80 16.36 -28.99
C GLU A 603 4.02 17.80 -28.55
N ASP A 604 4.79 18.03 -27.48
CA ASP A 604 5.06 19.37 -26.93
C ASP A 604 6.24 20.09 -27.56
N GLY A 605 6.98 19.41 -28.44
CA GLY A 605 8.13 19.95 -29.16
C GLY A 605 9.45 19.79 -28.42
N THR A 606 10.39 20.72 -28.58
CA THR A 606 11.75 20.58 -28.05
C THR A 606 12.18 21.85 -27.32
N SER A 607 12.99 21.69 -26.29
CA SER A 607 13.61 22.82 -25.60
C SER A 607 14.90 23.31 -26.28
N ASP A 608 15.22 22.76 -27.45
CA ASP A 608 16.41 23.11 -28.24
C ASP A 608 15.99 24.03 -29.40
N SER A 609 16.47 25.27 -29.40
CA SER A 609 16.09 26.28 -30.39
C SER A 609 16.48 25.89 -31.81
N ASP A 610 17.65 25.25 -31.96
CA ASP A 610 18.16 24.89 -33.28
C ASP A 610 17.35 23.72 -33.85
N GLU A 611 16.98 22.73 -33.02
CA GLU A 611 16.06 21.67 -33.43
C GLU A 611 14.63 22.17 -33.63
N SER A 612 14.17 23.14 -32.84
CA SER A 612 12.86 23.76 -33.01
C SER A 612 12.78 24.45 -34.38
N GLU A 613 13.82 25.19 -34.78
CA GLU A 613 13.89 25.83 -36.10
C GLU A 613 14.12 24.84 -37.25
N GLU A 614 15.02 23.86 -37.09
CA GLU A 614 15.37 22.90 -38.15
C GLU A 614 14.25 21.88 -38.42
N LEU A 615 13.57 21.42 -37.36
CA LEU A 615 12.52 20.40 -37.43
C LEU A 615 11.10 20.99 -37.37
N ASP A 616 10.96 22.31 -37.31
CA ASP A 616 9.68 23.03 -37.17
C ASP A 616 8.84 22.50 -35.98
N LEU A 617 9.50 22.31 -34.83
CA LEU A 617 8.88 21.82 -33.59
C LEU A 617 8.55 23.00 -32.66
N GLU A 618 7.48 22.90 -31.87
CA GLU A 618 7.17 23.90 -30.83
C GLU A 618 8.35 24.06 -29.85
N PHE A 619 8.70 25.29 -29.52
CA PHE A 619 9.74 25.56 -28.54
C PHE A 619 9.18 25.42 -27.12
N ILE A 620 9.71 24.48 -26.35
CA ILE A 620 9.39 24.33 -24.93
C ILE A 620 10.14 25.43 -24.17
N ASP A 621 9.39 26.39 -23.63
CA ASP A 621 9.91 27.56 -22.91
C ASP A 621 10.89 27.16 -21.78
N ALA A 622 12.03 27.86 -21.74
CA ALA A 622 13.15 27.68 -20.82
C ALA A 622 12.75 27.79 -19.34
N ASP A 623 11.68 28.55 -19.06
CA ASP A 623 11.21 28.88 -17.72
C ASP A 623 9.98 28.10 -17.25
N ALA A 624 9.58 26.99 -17.89
CA ALA A 624 8.42 26.18 -17.45
C ALA A 624 8.64 25.55 -16.05
N PRO A 625 8.31 26.24 -14.93
CA PRO A 625 8.87 25.93 -13.62
C PRO A 625 8.12 24.75 -12.98
N ASN A 626 6.96 24.39 -13.53
CA ASN A 626 6.07 23.38 -12.98
C ASN A 626 6.16 22.05 -13.75
N ARG A 627 7.08 21.95 -14.72
CA ARG A 627 7.15 20.82 -15.64
C ARG A 627 8.50 20.12 -15.67
N VAL A 628 9.58 20.80 -15.26
CA VAL A 628 10.90 20.20 -15.06
C VAL A 628 11.35 20.46 -13.62
N SER A 629 11.71 19.39 -12.91
CA SER A 629 12.39 19.47 -11.63
C SER A 629 13.73 18.75 -11.71
N VAL A 630 14.77 19.31 -11.09
CA VAL A 630 16.08 18.69 -10.93
C VAL A 630 16.40 18.64 -9.45
N GLN A 631 16.65 17.43 -8.98
CA GLN A 631 17.16 17.11 -7.65
C GLN A 631 18.66 16.87 -7.77
N ALA A 632 19.46 17.61 -7.04
CA ALA A 632 20.89 17.32 -6.88
C ALA A 632 21.11 16.62 -5.55
N THR A 633 21.96 15.61 -5.46
CA THR A 633 22.16 14.81 -4.26
C THR A 633 23.63 14.36 -4.18
N MET A 634 24.35 14.74 -3.13
CA MET A 634 25.70 14.21 -2.92
C MET A 634 25.62 12.81 -2.29
N ILE A 635 26.32 11.85 -2.90
CA ILE A 635 26.40 10.45 -2.49
C ILE A 635 27.81 10.19 -1.97
N SER A 636 27.96 9.90 -0.68
CA SER A 636 29.25 9.46 -0.12
C SER A 636 29.63 8.09 -0.69
N GLY A 637 30.90 7.87 -1.00
CA GLY A 637 31.34 6.60 -1.59
C GLY A 637 31.42 5.40 -0.61
N GLU A 638 30.76 5.49 0.54
CA GLU A 638 30.53 4.34 1.44
C GLU A 638 29.20 3.62 1.15
N ASN A 639 28.29 4.20 0.35
CA ASN A 639 26.91 3.71 0.16
C ASN A 639 26.50 3.59 -1.33
N SER A 640 27.13 2.69 -2.10
CA SER A 640 26.54 2.25 -3.38
C SER A 640 26.65 0.74 -3.61
N GLU A 641 25.51 0.08 -3.44
CA GLU A 641 25.03 -1.12 -4.14
C GLU A 641 25.77 -2.47 -3.97
N ASP A 642 25.70 -3.04 -2.77
CA ASP A 642 25.59 -4.49 -2.58
C ASP A 642 24.22 -4.80 -1.92
N PRO A 643 23.38 -5.69 -2.46
CA PRO A 643 22.15 -6.14 -1.78
C PRO A 643 22.42 -6.72 -0.37
N ALA A 644 23.65 -7.18 -0.09
CA ALA A 644 24.10 -7.58 1.24
C ALA A 644 24.52 -6.39 2.15
N SER A 645 24.71 -5.18 1.60
CA SER A 645 25.12 -3.98 2.33
C SER A 645 23.97 -3.05 2.72
N VAL A 646 22.71 -3.38 2.39
CA VAL A 646 21.55 -2.64 2.91
C VAL A 646 21.53 -2.80 4.44
N PRO A 647 21.61 -1.71 5.23
CA PRO A 647 21.62 -1.80 6.68
C PRO A 647 20.43 -2.61 7.18
N ALA A 648 20.67 -3.51 8.14
CA ALA A 648 19.66 -4.44 8.63
C ALA A 648 18.37 -3.72 9.08
N GLY A 649 18.52 -2.54 9.73
CA GLY A 649 17.41 -1.66 10.10
C GLY A 649 16.55 -1.25 8.91
N LEU A 650 17.14 -0.73 7.83
CA LEU A 650 16.40 -0.32 6.63
C LEU A 650 15.71 -1.50 5.94
N LYS A 651 16.39 -2.64 5.83
CA LYS A 651 15.81 -3.85 5.23
C LYS A 651 14.56 -4.30 6.01
N ARG A 652 14.62 -4.26 7.35
CA ARG A 652 13.49 -4.61 8.20
C ARG A 652 12.35 -3.58 8.09
N MET A 653 12.66 -2.29 8.08
CA MET A 653 11.65 -1.25 7.90
C MET A 653 10.88 -1.37 6.58
N ARG A 654 11.56 -1.75 5.49
CA ARG A 654 10.93 -2.01 4.17
C ARG A 654 10.06 -3.26 4.14
N ASN A 655 10.37 -4.24 5.00
CA ASN A 655 9.57 -5.46 5.17
C ASN A 655 8.52 -5.31 6.30
N SER A 656 8.38 -4.11 6.86
CA SER A 656 7.36 -3.73 7.83
C SER A 656 6.46 -2.66 7.23
N ASP A 657 5.52 -2.16 8.03
CA ASP A 657 4.61 -1.05 7.73
C ASP A 657 5.19 0.36 7.97
N CYS A 658 6.48 0.51 8.32
CA CYS A 658 7.08 1.82 8.62
C CYS A 658 6.91 2.82 7.47
N PHE A 659 7.02 2.34 6.22
CA PHE A 659 6.87 3.17 5.02
C PHE A 659 5.42 3.44 4.63
N ASN A 660 4.42 2.85 5.31
CA ASN A 660 3.01 3.20 5.13
C ASN A 660 2.72 4.61 5.68
N CYS A 661 3.46 5.04 6.71
CA CYS A 661 3.25 6.31 7.39
C CYS A 661 4.43 7.28 7.28
N HIS A 662 5.63 6.81 6.93
CA HIS A 662 6.82 7.63 6.84
C HIS A 662 7.47 7.51 5.46
N SER A 663 8.11 8.60 5.02
CA SER A 663 9.13 8.51 3.99
C SER A 663 10.45 9.04 4.53
N VAL A 664 11.54 8.91 3.76
CA VAL A 664 12.85 9.39 4.22
C VAL A 664 12.84 10.91 4.35
N GLU A 665 12.46 11.65 3.30
CA GLU A 665 12.60 13.11 3.24
C GLU A 665 11.28 13.89 3.20
N THR A 666 10.16 13.25 2.84
CA THR A 666 8.84 13.91 2.73
C THR A 666 7.89 13.41 3.83
N PRO A 667 7.23 14.30 4.59
CA PRO A 667 6.22 13.87 5.54
C PRO A 667 5.03 13.23 4.80
N LEU A 668 4.53 12.12 5.33
CA LEU A 668 3.32 11.45 4.86
C LEU A 668 2.24 11.60 5.94
N ILE A 669 1.79 10.49 6.52
CA ILE A 669 0.93 10.47 7.71
C ILE A 669 1.73 10.86 8.97
N GLY A 670 2.96 10.34 9.07
CA GLY A 670 3.98 10.68 10.06
C GLY A 670 5.08 11.59 9.50
N PRO A 671 5.98 12.09 10.37
CA PRO A 671 7.11 12.93 9.97
C PRO A 671 8.04 12.19 9.00
N ALA A 672 8.79 12.92 8.18
CA ALA A 672 9.89 12.33 7.44
C ALA A 672 10.95 11.77 8.42
N PHE A 673 11.62 10.65 8.09
CA PHE A 673 12.64 10.08 8.98
C PHE A 673 13.78 11.05 9.29
N VAL A 674 14.06 11.95 8.35
CA VAL A 674 15.06 13.01 8.51
C VAL A 674 14.67 14.05 9.57
N ASP A 675 13.39 14.33 9.71
CA ASP A 675 12.88 15.21 10.78
C ASP A 675 12.99 14.51 12.14
N VAL A 676 12.65 13.21 12.19
CA VAL A 676 12.83 12.36 13.38
C VAL A 676 14.28 12.37 13.85
N ALA A 677 15.22 12.15 12.94
CA ALA A 677 16.64 12.19 13.22
C ALA A 677 17.09 13.55 13.73
N LYS A 678 16.70 14.63 13.04
CA LYS A 678 17.04 16.01 13.42
C LYS A 678 16.59 16.35 14.84
N LYS A 679 15.44 15.84 15.26
CA LYS A 679 14.92 16.10 16.61
C LYS A 679 15.68 15.34 17.69
N TYR A 680 16.09 14.09 17.44
CA TYR A 680 16.50 13.18 18.51
C TYR A 680 17.96 12.71 18.51
N ARG A 681 18.66 12.75 17.37
CA ARG A 681 20.00 12.13 17.23
C ARG A 681 21.01 12.57 18.29
N ASP A 682 21.00 13.85 18.65
CA ASP A 682 22.01 14.44 19.53
C ASP A 682 21.58 14.47 21.02
N GLN A 683 20.44 13.86 21.36
CA GLN A 683 19.92 13.86 22.72
C GLN A 683 20.41 12.63 23.51
N PRO A 684 21.01 12.80 24.70
CA PRO A 684 21.41 11.68 25.56
C PRO A 684 20.23 10.76 25.88
N GLY A 685 20.40 9.45 25.66
CA GLY A 685 19.36 8.45 25.91
C GLY A 685 18.24 8.40 24.87
N ALA A 686 18.30 9.19 23.78
CA ALA A 686 17.22 9.26 22.80
C ALA A 686 17.08 8.05 21.89
N ILE A 687 18.17 7.30 21.63
CA ILE A 687 18.08 6.01 20.95
C ILE A 687 17.21 5.09 21.79
N GLU A 688 17.50 4.93 23.08
CA GLU A 688 16.75 4.00 23.93
C GLU A 688 15.33 4.46 24.18
N ALA A 689 15.12 5.76 24.33
CA ALA A 689 13.78 6.33 24.37
C ALA A 689 13.02 6.11 23.05
N SER A 690 13.69 6.12 21.89
CA SER A 690 13.05 5.93 20.58
C SER A 690 12.88 4.47 20.20
N VAL A 691 13.76 3.59 20.67
CA VAL A 691 13.57 2.13 20.61
C VAL A 691 12.34 1.76 21.40
N GLU A 692 12.24 2.26 22.63
CA GLU A 692 11.04 2.06 23.42
C GLU A 692 9.83 2.69 22.73
N ARG A 693 9.96 3.90 22.15
CA ARG A 693 8.89 4.57 21.40
C ARG A 693 8.41 3.81 20.17
N VAL A 694 9.29 3.16 19.42
CA VAL A 694 8.92 2.33 18.26
C VAL A 694 8.29 1.03 18.75
N ARG A 695 8.86 0.41 19.79
CA ARG A 695 8.32 -0.80 20.39
C ARG A 695 6.89 -0.60 20.92
N VAL A 696 6.66 0.49 21.65
CA VAL A 696 5.41 0.79 22.38
C VAL A 696 4.54 1.86 21.70
N GLY A 697 4.87 2.26 20.47
CA GLY A 697 4.15 3.33 19.78
C GLY A 697 4.30 4.70 20.47
N SER A 698 3.73 5.75 19.85
CA SER A 698 3.77 7.09 20.45
C SER A 698 2.70 8.05 19.95
N THR A 699 2.33 9.01 20.79
CA THR A 699 1.26 9.99 20.52
C THR A 699 1.73 11.40 20.89
N GLY A 700 1.27 12.42 20.16
CA GLY A 700 1.53 13.83 20.49
C GLY A 700 2.97 14.33 20.26
N VAL A 701 3.84 13.50 19.68
CA VAL A 701 5.26 13.81 19.52
C VAL A 701 5.55 14.65 18.27
N TRP A 702 4.86 14.38 17.17
CA TRP A 702 5.09 14.99 15.85
C TRP A 702 3.81 15.51 15.19
N GLY A 703 2.68 15.35 15.86
CA GLY A 703 1.36 15.66 15.34
C GLY A 703 0.32 15.02 16.23
N LYS A 704 -0.95 15.14 15.83
CA LYS A 704 -2.05 14.47 16.52
C LYS A 704 -2.00 12.96 16.22
N VAL A 705 -1.81 12.56 14.97
CA VAL A 705 -1.78 11.14 14.55
C VAL A 705 -0.70 10.31 15.30
N PRO A 706 -1.00 9.10 15.81
CA PRO A 706 -0.11 8.27 16.61
C PRO A 706 0.81 7.46 15.69
N MET A 707 1.99 7.10 16.20
CA MET A 707 2.80 6.05 15.63
C MET A 707 2.40 4.73 16.27
N LEU A 708 1.99 3.76 15.45
CA LEU A 708 1.61 2.41 15.88
C LEU A 708 2.81 1.69 16.53
N PRO A 709 2.57 0.76 17.48
CA PRO A 709 3.64 -0.01 18.11
C PRO A 709 4.16 -1.16 17.25
N HIS A 710 5.45 -1.45 17.38
CA HIS A 710 6.17 -2.50 16.66
C HIS A 710 6.73 -3.59 17.60
N GLU A 711 5.92 -4.10 18.53
CA GLU A 711 6.30 -5.11 19.53
C GLU A 711 6.76 -6.46 18.93
N GLN A 712 6.50 -6.72 17.64
CA GLN A 712 6.94 -7.93 16.94
C GLN A 712 8.44 -8.02 16.72
N PHE A 713 9.17 -6.91 16.86
CA PHE A 713 10.62 -6.88 16.74
C PHE A 713 11.25 -6.84 18.14
N THR A 714 12.37 -7.54 18.31
CA THR A 714 13.13 -7.47 19.57
C THR A 714 13.70 -6.06 19.79
N PRO A 715 13.98 -5.63 21.03
CA PRO A 715 14.61 -4.33 21.28
C PRO A 715 15.93 -4.12 20.51
N SER A 716 16.67 -5.20 20.25
CA SER A 716 17.89 -5.15 19.43
C SER A 716 17.57 -4.85 17.96
N GLU A 717 16.55 -5.48 17.40
CA GLU A 717 16.13 -5.26 16.01
C GLU A 717 15.51 -3.88 15.81
N ILE A 718 14.71 -3.41 16.78
CA ILE A 718 14.18 -2.04 16.76
C ILE A 718 15.33 -1.04 16.90
N ARG A 719 16.34 -1.33 17.73
CA ARG A 719 17.54 -0.51 17.82
C ARG A 719 18.24 -0.38 16.46
N GLU A 720 18.37 -1.45 15.68
CA GLU A 720 18.90 -1.36 14.31
C GLU A 720 18.07 -0.42 13.43
N MET A 721 16.73 -0.45 13.53
CA MET A 721 15.84 0.44 12.77
C MET A 721 15.98 1.90 13.22
N VAL A 722 15.95 2.15 14.54
CA VAL A 722 16.07 3.48 15.14
C VAL A 722 17.45 4.07 14.89
N GLU A 723 18.51 3.27 14.94
CA GLU A 723 19.86 3.68 14.57
C GLU A 723 19.94 4.08 13.10
N TRP A 724 19.26 3.35 12.21
CA TRP A 724 19.14 3.77 10.81
C TRP A 724 18.36 5.08 10.65
N VAL A 725 17.20 5.22 11.33
CA VAL A 725 16.40 6.46 11.31
C VAL A 725 17.20 7.62 11.92
N PHE A 726 17.92 7.40 13.01
CA PHE A 726 18.75 8.43 13.62
C PHE A 726 19.93 8.76 12.73
N ALA A 727 20.48 7.79 12.02
CA ALA A 727 21.48 8.03 10.98
C ALA A 727 20.89 8.70 9.73
N ALA A 728 19.56 8.72 9.55
CA ALA A 728 18.90 9.40 8.45
C ALA A 728 19.11 10.91 8.58
N VAL A 729 20.12 11.42 7.90
CA VAL A 729 20.28 12.85 7.70
C VAL A 729 19.29 13.29 6.62
N PRO A 730 18.57 14.43 6.77
CA PRO A 730 18.12 15.15 5.58
C PRO A 730 19.38 15.29 4.77
N ASN A 731 19.43 14.75 3.54
CA ASN A 731 20.68 14.85 2.83
C ASN A 731 20.95 16.35 2.68
N PRO A 732 21.94 16.92 3.42
CA PRO A 732 22.12 18.35 3.46
C PRO A 732 22.66 18.87 2.12
N ALA A 733 22.95 17.94 1.21
CA ALA A 733 23.33 18.17 -0.15
C ALA A 733 22.20 17.89 -1.15
N THR A 734 20.94 17.85 -0.71
CA THR A 734 19.79 17.77 -1.62
C THR A 734 19.18 19.12 -1.91
N GLU A 735 19.34 19.59 -3.14
CA GLU A 735 18.79 20.86 -3.61
C GLU A 735 17.83 20.62 -4.77
N TYR A 736 16.66 21.24 -4.69
CA TYR A 736 15.67 21.20 -5.76
C TYR A 736 15.73 22.49 -6.57
N ARG A 737 15.77 22.34 -7.89
CA ARG A 737 15.65 23.45 -8.84
C ARG A 737 14.63 23.10 -9.90
N SER A 738 13.86 24.10 -10.28
CA SER A 738 12.92 23.98 -11.40
C SER A 738 13.51 24.61 -12.65
N GLY A 739 13.04 24.15 -13.82
CA GLY A 739 13.38 24.71 -15.12
C GLY A 739 14.44 23.91 -15.89
N LEU A 740 14.63 24.27 -17.17
CA LEU A 740 15.51 23.57 -18.11
C LEU A 740 16.99 23.94 -17.93
N SER A 741 17.29 25.06 -17.28
CA SER A 741 18.64 25.47 -16.93
C SER A 741 18.62 26.19 -15.60
N ASN A 742 19.39 25.69 -14.65
CA ASN A 742 19.55 26.35 -13.36
C ASN A 742 20.91 26.02 -12.75
N ILE A 743 21.18 26.62 -11.61
CA ILE A 743 22.40 26.40 -10.84
C ILE A 743 22.03 25.70 -9.55
N VAL A 744 22.77 24.64 -9.27
CA VAL A 744 22.78 23.94 -7.98
C VAL A 744 23.97 24.45 -7.17
N GLU A 745 23.70 24.96 -5.98
CA GLU A 745 24.67 25.44 -5.00
C GLU A 745 24.98 24.37 -3.95
N LEU A 746 25.97 23.53 -4.24
CA LEU A 746 26.43 22.51 -3.31
C LEU A 746 27.45 23.11 -2.33
N LEU A 747 26.96 23.68 -1.24
CA LEU A 747 27.79 24.18 -0.15
C LEU A 747 28.17 23.00 0.77
N THR A 748 29.42 22.53 0.70
CA THR A 748 29.97 21.56 1.65
C THR A 748 31.28 22.06 2.25
N ASP A 749 31.42 21.94 3.57
CA ASP A 749 32.65 22.30 4.30
C ASP A 749 33.70 21.17 4.25
N LYS A 750 33.37 20.02 3.63
CA LYS A 750 34.27 18.87 3.50
C LYS A 750 35.27 19.10 2.36
N LYS A 751 36.50 19.44 2.71
CA LYS A 751 37.62 19.64 1.77
C LYS A 751 38.06 18.35 1.03
N ASP A 752 37.69 17.18 1.56
CA ASP A 752 38.17 15.87 1.10
C ASP A 752 37.02 14.93 0.64
N PHE A 753 35.93 15.49 0.09
CA PHE A 753 34.83 14.64 -0.42
C PHE A 753 35.25 13.83 -1.66
N ASP A 754 35.10 12.52 -1.56
CA ASP A 754 35.54 11.52 -2.53
C ASP A 754 34.37 10.72 -3.14
N GLY A 755 33.14 11.21 -2.93
CA GLY A 755 31.91 10.61 -3.43
C GLY A 755 31.51 11.14 -4.81
N LYS A 756 30.24 10.93 -5.15
CA LYS A 756 29.64 11.38 -6.41
C LYS A 756 28.57 12.44 -6.14
N LEU A 757 28.30 13.29 -7.12
CA LEU A 757 27.10 14.11 -7.16
C LEU A 757 26.10 13.48 -8.13
N GLN A 758 24.95 13.04 -7.64
CA GLN A 758 23.85 12.59 -8.50
C GLN A 758 22.93 13.78 -8.82
N LEU A 759 22.60 13.95 -10.09
CA LEU A 759 21.54 14.86 -10.54
C LEU A 759 20.41 14.04 -11.14
N ASN A 760 19.20 14.16 -10.61
CA ASN A 760 17.99 13.51 -11.11
C ASN A 760 17.02 14.56 -11.64
N ALA A 761 16.80 14.57 -12.96
CA ALA A 761 15.84 15.42 -13.62
C ALA A 761 14.53 14.66 -13.87
N THR A 762 13.40 15.32 -13.70
CA THR A 762 12.07 14.81 -14.05
C THR A 762 11.36 15.83 -14.93
N TYR A 763 10.71 15.36 -15.98
CA TYR A 763 9.85 16.17 -16.84
C TYR A 763 8.44 15.59 -16.92
N ARG A 764 7.42 16.46 -16.95
CA ARG A 764 6.01 16.11 -17.18
C ARG A 764 5.47 16.85 -18.42
N ASP A 765 4.95 16.08 -19.38
CA ASP A 765 4.34 16.62 -20.60
C ASP A 765 2.96 17.31 -20.30
N LYS A 766 2.34 17.93 -21.31
CA LYS A 766 1.01 18.56 -21.17
C LYS A 766 -0.15 17.57 -21.26
N GLY A 767 0.08 16.36 -21.79
CA GLY A 767 -0.98 15.51 -22.33
C GLY A 767 -1.74 16.19 -23.48
N TRP A 768 -2.84 15.59 -23.94
CA TRP A 768 -3.66 16.17 -25.02
C TRP A 768 -5.15 15.82 -24.88
N GLY A 769 -5.99 16.82 -24.61
CA GLY A 769 -7.44 16.62 -24.44
C GLY A 769 -7.75 15.62 -23.32
N SER A 770 -8.26 14.44 -23.67
CA SER A 770 -8.53 13.33 -22.74
C SER A 770 -7.35 12.37 -22.53
N ILE A 771 -6.21 12.60 -23.19
CA ILE A 771 -4.99 11.78 -23.08
C ILE A 771 -4.17 12.31 -21.89
N PRO A 772 -3.90 11.47 -20.88
CA PRO A 772 -3.22 11.90 -19.67
C PRO A 772 -1.78 12.33 -19.95
N SER A 773 -1.28 13.23 -19.09
CA SER A 773 0.12 13.63 -19.12
C SER A 773 1.05 12.48 -18.71
N ILE A 774 2.21 12.33 -19.36
CA ILE A 774 3.23 11.35 -19.01
C ILE A 774 4.44 12.08 -18.40
N SER A 775 5.08 11.43 -17.42
CA SER A 775 6.33 11.90 -16.82
C SER A 775 7.49 10.98 -17.19
N THR A 776 8.67 11.56 -17.36
CA THR A 776 9.94 10.87 -17.58
C THR A 776 10.99 11.39 -16.60
N SER A 777 11.98 10.57 -16.26
CA SER A 777 13.09 10.98 -15.39
C SER A 777 14.42 10.46 -15.92
N GLN A 778 15.49 11.20 -15.64
CA GLN A 778 16.85 10.82 -15.99
C GLN A 778 17.79 11.19 -14.85
N SER A 779 18.72 10.30 -14.53
CA SER A 779 19.77 10.55 -13.55
C SER A 779 21.17 10.50 -14.17
N ILE A 780 22.05 11.38 -13.73
CA ILE A 780 23.49 11.34 -14.03
C ILE A 780 24.29 11.42 -12.74
N GLU A 781 25.52 10.93 -12.77
CA GLU A 781 26.45 11.02 -11.66
C GLU A 781 27.70 11.76 -12.11
N LEU A 782 28.13 12.73 -11.33
CA LEU A 782 29.37 13.46 -11.52
C LEU A 782 30.41 12.94 -10.55
N ARG A 783 31.64 12.84 -11.01
CA ARG A 783 32.77 12.28 -10.25
C ARG A 783 33.55 13.40 -9.57
N SER A 784 34.06 13.14 -8.37
CA SER A 784 35.11 13.99 -7.80
C SER A 784 36.38 13.92 -8.65
N ARG A 785 37.13 15.02 -8.76
CA ARG A 785 38.44 15.03 -9.43
C ARG A 785 39.49 14.19 -8.72
N THR A 786 39.28 13.86 -7.46
CA THR A 786 40.15 12.96 -6.70
C THR A 786 39.42 11.63 -6.53
N LEU A 787 40.02 10.57 -7.07
CA LEU A 787 39.54 9.20 -6.98
C LEU A 787 40.47 8.41 -6.06
N GLN A 788 39.91 7.80 -5.03
CA GLN A 788 40.64 6.83 -4.22
C GLN A 788 40.95 5.58 -5.04
N ALA A 789 42.18 5.10 -4.99
CA ALA A 789 42.66 4.02 -5.85
C ALA A 789 41.88 2.72 -5.63
N GLU A 790 41.48 2.44 -4.40
CA GLU A 790 40.66 1.29 -4.03
C GLU A 790 39.21 1.38 -4.50
N ARG A 791 38.78 2.55 -5.01
CA ARG A 791 37.47 2.79 -5.60
C ARG A 791 37.50 2.88 -7.13
N ALA A 792 38.63 2.51 -7.74
CA ALA A 792 38.68 2.36 -9.19
C ALA A 792 37.63 1.36 -9.67
N ASP A 793 37.01 1.64 -10.82
CA ASP A 793 35.95 0.80 -11.41
C ASP A 793 36.42 -0.64 -11.67
N LYS A 794 37.74 -0.84 -11.81
CA LYS A 794 38.37 -2.17 -11.78
C LYS A 794 39.76 -2.12 -11.15
N ILE A 795 40.08 -3.14 -10.36
CA ILE A 795 41.40 -3.38 -9.78
C ILE A 795 41.88 -4.75 -10.27
N HIS A 796 43.07 -4.80 -10.86
CA HIS A 796 43.66 -6.03 -11.38
C HIS A 796 45.03 -6.29 -10.77
N ASP A 797 45.18 -7.48 -10.16
CA ASP A 797 46.42 -7.95 -9.54
C ASP A 797 46.98 -6.98 -8.49
N MET A 798 46.10 -6.43 -7.65
CA MET A 798 46.44 -5.62 -6.49
C MET A 798 45.58 -6.05 -5.31
N GLN A 799 46.02 -5.73 -4.10
CA GLN A 799 45.24 -5.92 -2.88
C GLN A 799 44.85 -4.57 -2.30
N ILE A 800 43.61 -4.45 -1.81
CA ILE A 800 43.20 -3.30 -1.03
C ILE A 800 43.76 -3.49 0.39
N LEU A 801 44.68 -2.62 0.78
CA LEU A 801 45.35 -2.62 2.08
C LEU A 801 44.95 -1.35 2.85
N GLY A 802 45.34 -1.27 4.13
CA GLY A 802 44.95 -0.15 5.00
C GLY A 802 46.13 0.50 5.70
N SER A 803 46.08 1.83 5.80
CA SER A 803 46.98 2.63 6.63
C SER A 803 46.30 3.93 7.06
N HIS A 804 46.45 4.28 8.33
CA HIS A 804 45.99 5.56 8.89
C HIS A 804 46.68 6.79 8.27
N LYS A 805 47.76 6.62 7.50
CA LYS A 805 48.42 7.71 6.77
C LYS A 805 47.98 7.85 5.31
N ALA A 806 47.20 6.89 4.80
CA ALA A 806 46.54 6.99 3.49
C ALA A 806 45.29 7.88 3.61
N GLY A 807 44.95 8.62 2.55
CA GLY A 807 43.96 9.69 2.56
C GLY A 807 42.57 9.28 3.09
N ASN A 808 42.14 8.05 2.82
CA ASN A 808 40.90 7.47 3.36
C ASN A 808 41.11 6.17 4.13
N GLY A 809 42.31 5.96 4.66
CA GLY A 809 42.62 4.77 5.46
C GLY A 809 42.84 3.49 4.66
N LYS A 810 42.60 3.51 3.34
CA LYS A 810 42.78 2.39 2.40
C LYS A 810 43.58 2.82 1.19
N PHE A 811 44.21 1.86 0.52
CA PHE A 811 45.00 2.07 -0.68
C PHE A 811 45.14 0.76 -1.46
N CYS A 812 45.57 0.82 -2.72
CA CYS A 812 45.94 -0.34 -3.52
C CYS A 812 47.43 -0.66 -3.32
N GLY A 813 47.71 -1.87 -2.84
CA GLY A 813 49.05 -2.40 -2.58
C GLY A 813 49.25 -3.81 -3.14
N ALA A 814 50.33 -4.49 -2.73
CA ALA A 814 50.76 -5.76 -3.33
C ALA A 814 50.91 -5.68 -4.86
N ILE A 815 51.28 -4.49 -5.36
CA ILE A 815 51.34 -4.17 -6.78
C ILE A 815 52.56 -4.81 -7.41
N ASN A 816 52.34 -5.56 -8.48
CA ASN A 816 53.36 -6.19 -9.31
C ASN A 816 53.42 -5.52 -10.68
N HIS A 817 54.40 -5.92 -11.49
CA HIS A 817 54.46 -5.52 -12.89
C HIS A 817 53.22 -6.05 -13.63
N GLY A 818 52.48 -5.15 -14.27
CA GLY A 818 51.27 -5.47 -15.02
C GLY A 818 49.98 -5.37 -14.21
N SER A 819 50.07 -5.10 -12.90
CA SER A 819 48.90 -4.69 -12.11
C SER A 819 48.35 -3.37 -12.65
N TYR A 820 47.02 -3.21 -12.66
CA TYR A 820 46.42 -1.94 -13.06
C TYR A 820 45.14 -1.58 -12.31
N LEU A 821 44.85 -0.28 -12.29
CA LEU A 821 43.54 0.27 -11.94
C LEU A 821 42.86 0.75 -13.22
N ARG A 822 41.54 0.60 -13.34
CA ARG A 822 40.74 1.14 -14.45
C ARG A 822 39.75 2.14 -13.91
N VAL A 823 39.64 3.28 -14.59
CA VAL A 823 38.61 4.28 -14.36
C VAL A 823 37.82 4.47 -15.63
N ASP A 824 36.52 4.27 -15.55
CA ASP A 824 35.65 4.23 -16.71
C ASP A 824 35.29 5.66 -17.15
N ARG A 825 35.22 5.87 -18.47
CA ARG A 825 34.65 7.07 -19.09
C ARG A 825 35.16 8.40 -18.49
N VAL A 826 36.48 8.60 -18.42
CA VAL A 826 37.10 9.83 -17.90
C VAL A 826 37.03 10.95 -18.94
N PRO A 827 36.53 12.17 -18.61
CA PRO A 827 36.47 13.32 -19.53
C PRO A 827 37.86 13.94 -19.73
N LEU A 828 38.53 13.58 -20.82
CA LEU A 828 39.90 14.02 -21.15
C LEU A 828 40.02 15.52 -21.42
N ASN A 829 38.92 16.21 -21.70
CA ASN A 829 38.89 17.65 -21.92
C ASN A 829 38.68 18.48 -20.64
N GLN A 830 38.53 17.84 -19.48
CA GLN A 830 38.29 18.53 -18.20
C GLN A 830 39.54 18.58 -17.30
N PHE A 831 40.69 18.05 -17.74
CA PHE A 831 41.95 18.08 -16.99
C PHE A 831 43.16 18.12 -17.94
N HIS A 832 44.26 18.72 -17.49
CA HIS A 832 45.51 18.79 -18.26
C HIS A 832 46.63 17.92 -17.69
N SER A 833 46.50 17.39 -16.47
CA SER A 833 47.50 16.51 -15.86
C SER A 833 46.87 15.53 -14.87
N ILE A 834 47.61 14.47 -14.54
CA ILE A 834 47.24 13.49 -13.53
C ILE A 834 48.32 13.47 -12.46
N VAL A 835 47.89 13.48 -11.21
CA VAL A 835 48.73 13.27 -10.04
C VAL A 835 48.28 12.00 -9.34
N ALA A 836 49.22 11.17 -8.92
CA ALA A 836 48.94 10.03 -8.06
C ALA A 836 49.68 10.20 -6.74
N ASN A 837 49.02 9.86 -5.64
CA ASN A 837 49.66 9.75 -4.35
C ASN A 837 50.12 8.31 -4.15
N VAL A 838 51.42 8.14 -3.97
CA VAL A 838 52.07 6.84 -4.02
C VAL A 838 53.13 6.71 -2.94
N THR A 839 53.56 5.48 -2.69
CA THR A 839 54.72 5.21 -1.85
C THR A 839 55.40 3.90 -2.25
N SER A 840 56.68 3.71 -1.93
CA SER A 840 57.46 2.56 -2.41
C SER A 840 58.70 2.28 -1.56
N ALA A 841 58.64 1.29 -0.68
CA ALA A 841 59.84 0.67 -0.10
C ALA A 841 60.38 -0.53 -0.92
N GLY A 842 59.70 -0.90 -2.00
CA GLY A 842 60.06 -1.98 -2.89
C GLY A 842 60.88 -1.52 -4.08
N ALA A 843 60.53 -2.02 -5.28
CA ALA A 843 61.32 -1.77 -6.48
C ALA A 843 61.07 -0.42 -7.16
N GLY A 844 60.02 0.31 -6.80
CA GLY A 844 59.55 1.49 -7.53
C GLY A 844 59.16 1.13 -8.97
N GLY A 845 59.13 2.13 -9.85
CA GLY A 845 58.84 1.92 -11.27
C GLY A 845 58.13 3.12 -11.87
N LYS A 846 57.16 2.86 -12.74
CA LYS A 846 56.30 3.89 -13.33
C LYS A 846 54.84 3.44 -13.36
N ILE A 847 53.94 4.40 -13.38
CA ILE A 847 52.53 4.19 -13.70
C ILE A 847 52.32 4.73 -15.11
N GLU A 848 52.00 3.85 -16.04
CA GLU A 848 51.63 4.22 -17.40
C GLU A 848 50.12 4.38 -17.47
N VAL A 849 49.66 5.60 -17.79
CA VAL A 849 48.25 5.88 -18.03
C VAL A 849 47.95 5.56 -19.48
N ARG A 850 47.06 4.60 -19.73
CA ARG A 850 46.74 4.08 -21.07
C ARG A 850 45.25 4.14 -21.35
N ARG A 851 44.88 4.37 -22.60
CA ARG A 851 43.48 4.49 -23.04
C ARG A 851 42.90 3.15 -23.46
N ASN A 852 41.69 2.85 -22.99
CA ASN A 852 40.81 1.79 -23.47
C ASN A 852 41.42 0.37 -23.41
N GLY A 853 42.49 0.18 -22.62
CA GLY A 853 43.10 -1.11 -22.35
C GLY A 853 44.45 -0.99 -21.64
N PRO A 854 44.92 -2.04 -20.96
CA PRO A 854 46.22 -2.06 -20.29
C PRO A 854 47.41 -2.02 -21.28
N ASP A 855 47.21 -2.44 -22.53
CA ASP A 855 48.19 -2.31 -23.61
C ASP A 855 47.82 -1.20 -24.62
N GLY A 856 46.81 -0.38 -24.28
CA GLY A 856 46.29 0.67 -25.16
C GLY A 856 47.23 1.86 -25.32
N PRO A 857 46.86 2.86 -26.15
CA PRO A 857 47.69 4.03 -26.40
C PRO A 857 48.09 4.75 -25.10
N LEU A 858 49.38 5.10 -24.99
CA LEU A 858 49.93 5.80 -23.84
C LEU A 858 49.44 7.25 -23.81
N VAL A 859 48.84 7.64 -22.69
CA VAL A 859 48.39 9.00 -22.37
C VAL A 859 49.50 9.79 -21.70
N GLY A 860 50.16 9.15 -20.74
CA GLY A 860 51.26 9.74 -20.00
C GLY A 860 51.83 8.76 -18.98
N THR A 861 52.90 9.19 -18.34
CA THR A 861 53.67 8.36 -17.42
C THR A 861 53.92 9.13 -16.13
N LEU A 862 53.75 8.47 -14.99
CA LEU A 862 54.11 8.99 -13.67
C LEU A 862 55.29 8.16 -13.14
N GLN A 863 56.40 8.81 -12.79
CA GLN A 863 57.59 8.13 -12.28
C GLN A 863 57.51 7.93 -10.76
N VAL A 864 57.65 6.69 -10.31
CA VAL A 864 57.56 6.32 -8.89
C VAL A 864 58.94 5.92 -8.40
N LYS A 865 59.54 6.78 -7.56
CA LYS A 865 60.85 6.56 -6.95
C LYS A 865 60.74 5.74 -5.66
N VAL A 866 61.78 5.00 -5.34
CA VAL A 866 61.88 4.31 -4.05
C VAL A 866 62.19 5.35 -2.96
N ASN A 867 61.29 5.51 -2.01
CA ASN A 867 61.46 6.37 -0.83
C ASN A 867 61.83 5.57 0.43
N GLY A 868 61.82 4.23 0.35
CA GLY A 868 62.22 3.34 1.44
C GLY A 868 61.15 3.13 2.50
N ASP A 869 59.93 3.62 2.29
CA ASP A 869 58.81 3.51 3.22
C ASP A 869 57.54 3.03 2.46
N TRP A 870 56.80 2.07 3.03
CA TRP A 870 55.53 1.58 2.47
C TRP A 870 54.33 2.43 2.89
N ASP A 871 54.58 3.47 3.69
CA ASP A 871 53.57 4.36 4.26
C ASP A 871 54.03 5.83 4.26
N GLY A 872 55.10 6.14 3.51
CA GLY A 872 55.66 7.48 3.34
C GLY A 872 55.11 8.14 2.08
N TRP A 873 53.82 8.48 2.08
CA TRP A 873 53.09 8.97 0.91
C TRP A 873 53.68 10.24 0.30
N TYR A 874 53.83 10.27 -1.03
CA TYR A 874 54.25 11.44 -1.77
C TYR A 874 53.55 11.52 -3.13
N GLU A 875 53.40 12.72 -3.67
CA GLU A 875 52.75 12.94 -4.96
C GLU A 875 53.74 12.76 -6.12
N VAL A 876 53.29 12.05 -7.15
CA VAL A 876 53.94 11.99 -8.46
C VAL A 876 53.00 12.55 -9.50
N ALA A 877 53.53 13.39 -10.39
CA ALA A 877 52.77 13.97 -11.48
C ALA A 877 53.14 13.32 -12.82
N MET A 878 52.22 13.38 -13.77
CA MET A 878 52.46 13.00 -15.15
C MET A 878 53.59 13.86 -15.75
N GLU A 879 54.57 13.22 -16.40
CA GLU A 879 55.78 13.89 -16.91
C GLU A 879 55.49 15.00 -17.94
N LYS A 880 54.39 14.85 -18.69
CA LYS A 880 53.97 15.78 -19.73
C LYS A 880 52.46 16.04 -19.57
N PRO A 881 51.99 17.29 -19.75
CA PRO A 881 50.55 17.56 -19.79
C PRO A 881 49.86 16.76 -20.89
N LEU A 882 48.57 16.49 -20.66
CA LEU A 882 47.69 15.89 -21.65
C LEU A 882 47.62 16.81 -22.88
N LYS A 883 47.71 16.24 -24.09
CA LYS A 883 47.37 17.00 -25.30
C LYS A 883 45.86 17.27 -25.29
N GLU A 884 45.45 18.46 -25.71
CA GLU A 884 44.03 18.81 -25.82
C GLU A 884 43.27 17.72 -26.59
N ALA A 885 42.27 17.13 -25.95
CA ALA A 885 41.42 16.15 -26.57
C ALA A 885 40.47 16.83 -27.55
N THR A 886 40.37 16.30 -28.77
CA THR A 886 39.33 16.73 -29.72
C THR A 886 37.94 16.30 -29.23
N SER A 887 36.87 16.90 -29.74
CA SER A 887 35.49 16.54 -29.36
C SER A 887 35.15 15.05 -29.60
N ALA A 888 35.78 14.41 -30.59
CA ALA A 888 35.63 12.98 -30.87
C ALA A 888 36.35 12.08 -29.84
N GLU A 889 37.23 12.64 -29.01
CA GLU A 889 38.07 11.95 -28.04
C GLU A 889 37.75 12.36 -26.59
N ALA A 890 36.61 13.00 -26.36
CA ALA A 890 36.29 13.65 -25.09
C ALA A 890 36.28 12.70 -23.88
N TYR A 891 36.01 11.39 -24.06
CA TYR A 891 36.02 10.40 -22.99
C TYR A 891 36.88 9.18 -23.32
N ALA A 892 37.51 8.58 -22.30
CA ALA A 892 38.18 7.28 -22.43
C ALA A 892 38.20 6.53 -21.11
N ASP A 893 38.25 5.19 -21.17
CA ASP A 893 38.62 4.40 -19.99
C ASP A 893 40.13 4.55 -19.78
N LEU A 894 40.54 4.95 -18.58
CA LEU A 894 41.94 5.12 -18.24
C LEU A 894 42.44 3.96 -17.39
N TYR A 895 43.49 3.30 -17.89
CA TYR A 895 44.19 2.23 -17.22
C TYR A 895 45.48 2.79 -16.63
N PHE A 896 45.67 2.62 -15.33
CA PHE A 896 46.87 3.02 -14.59
C PHE A 896 47.72 1.78 -14.37
N VAL A 897 48.58 1.48 -15.34
CA VAL A 897 49.35 0.23 -15.39
C VAL A 897 50.69 0.42 -14.69
N CYS A 898 50.93 -0.37 -13.64
CA CYS A 898 52.18 -0.33 -12.88
C CYS A 898 53.25 -1.17 -13.58
N VAL A 899 54.37 -0.55 -13.96
CA VAL A 899 55.40 -1.17 -14.80
C VAL A 899 56.78 -1.03 -14.15
N ASN A 900 57.43 -2.17 -13.96
CA ASN A 900 58.87 -2.29 -13.70
C ASN A 900 59.39 -3.57 -14.38
N GLU A 901 60.16 -3.44 -15.46
CA GLU A 901 60.57 -4.58 -16.30
C GLU A 901 61.68 -5.43 -15.67
N THR A 902 62.46 -4.86 -14.74
CA THR A 902 63.62 -5.51 -14.12
C THR A 902 63.27 -6.19 -12.80
N ASN A 903 62.53 -5.51 -11.92
CA ASN A 903 62.08 -6.05 -10.64
C ASN A 903 60.56 -6.05 -10.62
N ARG A 904 59.97 -7.23 -10.85
CA ARG A 904 58.55 -7.37 -11.24
C ARG A 904 57.55 -7.52 -10.10
N SER A 905 57.98 -7.52 -8.84
CA SER A 905 57.11 -7.75 -7.68
C SER A 905 57.31 -6.69 -6.60
N GLY A 906 56.23 -6.30 -5.91
CA GLY A 906 56.29 -5.35 -4.80
C GLY A 906 56.82 -4.00 -5.26
N LEU A 907 56.10 -3.35 -6.17
CA LEU A 907 56.55 -2.13 -6.83
C LEU A 907 56.30 -0.89 -5.98
N MET A 908 55.05 -0.64 -5.64
CA MET A 908 54.54 0.60 -5.05
C MET A 908 53.18 0.35 -4.38
N ASN A 909 52.70 1.33 -3.64
CA ASN A 909 51.30 1.44 -3.22
C ASN A 909 50.73 2.72 -3.82
N ILE A 910 49.43 2.74 -4.13
CA ILE A 910 48.70 3.90 -4.68
C ILE A 910 47.51 4.19 -3.77
N ASP A 911 47.46 5.41 -3.23
CA ASP A 911 46.40 5.89 -2.34
C ASP A 911 45.26 6.50 -3.15
N TRP A 912 45.53 7.55 -3.92
CA TRP A 912 44.53 8.18 -4.79
C TRP A 912 45.15 8.69 -6.09
N ILE A 913 44.27 8.97 -7.05
CA ILE A 913 44.56 9.58 -8.34
C ILE A 913 43.73 10.86 -8.47
N ARG A 914 44.36 11.96 -8.86
CA ARG A 914 43.73 13.27 -9.05
C ARG A 914 43.89 13.77 -10.48
N PHE A 915 42.78 14.22 -11.05
CA PHE A 915 42.70 14.85 -12.37
C PHE A 915 42.80 16.37 -12.24
N VAL A 916 43.95 16.94 -12.59
CA VAL A 916 44.28 18.37 -12.41
C VAL A 916 43.72 19.19 -13.58
N LYS A 917 42.81 20.12 -13.25
CA LYS A 917 42.11 21.01 -14.19
C LYS A 917 43.07 21.89 -14.98
#